data_AF-A0A285PFM9-F1
#
_entry.id   AF-A0A285PFM9-F1
#
_cell.length_a   1.000
_cell.length_b   1.000
_cell.length_c   1.000
_cell.angle_alpha   90.00
_cell.angle_beta   90.00
_cell.angle_gamma   90.00
#
_symmetry.space_group_name_H-M   'P 1'
#
loop_
_entity.id
_entity.type
_entity.pdbx_description
1 polymer ?
#
loop_
_entity_poly.entity_id
_entity_poly.type
_entity_poly.pdbx_seq_one_letter_code
_entity_poly.pdbx_strand_id
1 'polypeptide(L)'
;MPSLLGKVWYAGFHYKAKITQILANREDGEHEAQRSRVGMVVIWTSIHFAFMQAGYPDAERTFNLLFAPGMSYLGLAVILFLHLLYFPKPNPVRRVLSITSDASLLICSALTFGADQGFLLPLYLWMVFSSGFRYGTAYLTYGAILSVTSLSVLWGLQGGWTQAPITCIAKIAGMLLLIGYVSRFLKAFNYALEGEKQASRAKSRFLASISHEVRTPLNAICGLSDLLIESRIDGEQRRMAKTISESGQSLLHLINTLLDFSRAESGRMPEKLESFSLFALVGRVYRVSKVQSTKKGLNLTIHGDPALGSSYFGNMRFLEDCLINLLTNAIKFTEKGSVTLSISVVESEKNSQRLRFEVIDTGPGIPKDAQQAIFESFSQQDESILDRFGGSGLGLALCREYVHSMGGEISLRSEVGKGSNFSIEVPLQYRQIEREMMEPDCHFPMVLVTHDEDLVLSLGSNYMVDQAHASVEQGLQAVTEEAVRKGATPVLLLDRALIKEVPQEIEKRLAKSTNAGSLEFVWIGDEGEIAQAPALGYASSALSWIDRRQPRYDLRKLASFANHLHDSLDGITATSHENSPQSRTILVADDNKTNQMVIEKMLISMGHDVILVGDGQQALEQLQEGCFDLVLMDINMPVLNGLDASEQYTGICEEQGLVGTPILALTADANLEMEQACKVVGMQGCLHKPIDRTDLSKAIDLHAQVRTDNDNQGIDPVEPSQLQEQETKTNLEEVPVEQLSPVCETTVNDLVDLGGKDFVSELAEQFSHDAANALLKLSDAVDQTDSAAFRDEAHALRSASANIGAQMLFQTCLSWREIETSELESEGTQHLLRLQEEMQQAIEGLEQVLDVVLPKPGKLEFKKAG
;
A
#
# COMPACT_ATOMS: atom_id res chain seq x y z
N MET A 1 7.71 -49.95 21.00
CA MET A 1 6.72 -50.06 19.90
C MET A 1 5.62 -48.95 19.82
N PRO A 2 5.57 -47.84 20.61
CA PRO A 2 4.60 -46.76 20.34
C PRO A 2 5.07 -45.65 19.37
N SER A 3 6.37 -45.55 19.07
CA SER A 3 6.93 -44.41 18.32
C SER A 3 6.72 -44.44 16.80
N LEU A 4 6.39 -45.60 16.24
CA LEU A 4 6.11 -45.75 14.79
C LEU A 4 4.68 -45.34 14.45
N LEU A 5 3.70 -45.66 15.30
CA LEU A 5 2.29 -45.28 15.09
C LEU A 5 2.10 -43.76 15.19
N GLY A 6 2.78 -43.10 16.13
CA GLY A 6 2.74 -41.63 16.26
C GLY A 6 3.34 -40.88 15.07
N LYS A 7 4.47 -41.36 14.51
CA LYS A 7 5.10 -40.75 13.32
C LYS A 7 4.27 -40.95 12.06
N VAL A 8 3.60 -42.10 11.91
CA VAL A 8 2.68 -42.36 10.79
C VAL A 8 1.43 -41.48 10.89
N TRP A 9 0.90 -41.26 12.10
CA TRP A 9 -0.23 -40.37 12.34
C TRP A 9 0.11 -38.89 12.06
N TYR A 10 1.27 -38.42 12.53
CA TYR A 10 1.74 -37.04 12.31
C TYR A 10 2.02 -36.74 10.83
N ALA A 11 2.65 -37.70 10.13
CA ALA A 11 2.86 -37.60 8.68
C ALA A 11 1.52 -37.58 7.92
N GLY A 12 0.56 -38.41 8.33
CA GLY A 12 -0.78 -38.43 7.73
C GLY A 12 -1.54 -37.11 7.87
N PHE A 13 -1.40 -36.41 8.99
CA PHE A 13 -2.06 -35.12 9.21
C PHE A 13 -1.44 -33.98 8.39
N HIS A 14 -0.11 -33.91 8.32
CA HIS A 14 0.62 -32.95 7.48
C HIS A 14 0.34 -33.17 5.98
N TYR A 15 0.31 -34.41 5.53
CA TYR A 15 -0.04 -34.73 4.15
C TYR A 15 -1.50 -34.40 3.85
N LYS A 16 -2.43 -34.62 4.79
CA LYS A 16 -3.84 -34.25 4.62
C LYS A 16 -4.00 -32.74 4.49
N ALA A 17 -3.39 -31.94 5.36
CA ALA A 17 -3.43 -30.48 5.28
C ALA A 17 -2.82 -29.95 3.96
N LYS A 18 -1.67 -30.50 3.55
CA LYS A 18 -1.02 -30.14 2.29
C LYS A 18 -1.87 -30.51 1.07
N ILE A 19 -2.50 -31.68 1.06
CA ILE A 19 -3.43 -32.11 0.01
C ILE A 19 -4.68 -31.23 -0.01
N THR A 20 -5.25 -30.91 1.15
CA THR A 20 -6.43 -30.03 1.23
C THR A 20 -6.10 -28.63 0.73
N GLN A 21 -4.93 -28.08 1.04
CA GLN A 21 -4.48 -26.78 0.55
C GLN A 21 -4.19 -26.81 -0.97
N ILE A 22 -3.56 -27.87 -1.49
CA ILE A 22 -3.33 -28.06 -2.93
C ILE A 22 -4.66 -28.17 -3.69
N LEU A 23 -5.70 -28.73 -3.08
CA LEU A 23 -7.02 -28.94 -3.71
C LEU A 23 -7.97 -27.75 -3.56
N ALA A 24 -7.87 -26.95 -2.48
CA ALA A 24 -8.78 -25.84 -2.19
C ALA A 24 -8.63 -24.64 -3.15
N ASN A 25 -7.43 -24.40 -3.68
CA ASN A 25 -7.12 -23.22 -4.51
C ASN A 25 -7.12 -23.52 -6.02
N ARG A 26 -7.83 -24.55 -6.49
CA ARG A 26 -7.79 -24.98 -7.90
C ARG A 26 -9.09 -24.74 -8.65
N GLU A 27 -8.98 -24.04 -9.76
CA GLU A 27 -10.10 -23.77 -10.68
C GLU A 27 -10.13 -24.71 -11.91
N ASP A 28 -9.23 -25.69 -11.98
CA ASP A 28 -9.01 -26.50 -13.20
C ASP A 28 -9.86 -27.77 -13.33
N GLY A 29 -10.72 -28.05 -12.33
CA GLY A 29 -11.75 -29.11 -12.36
C GLY A 29 -11.23 -30.56 -12.36
N GLU A 30 -9.91 -30.79 -12.38
CA GLU A 30 -9.33 -32.14 -12.51
C GLU A 30 -9.50 -33.00 -11.24
N HIS A 31 -9.48 -32.36 -10.07
CA HIS A 31 -9.72 -33.03 -8.79
C HIS A 31 -11.21 -33.37 -8.61
N GLU A 32 -12.11 -32.51 -9.06
CA GLU A 32 -13.55 -32.79 -9.10
C GLU A 32 -13.86 -33.97 -10.02
N ALA A 33 -13.12 -34.11 -11.12
CA ALA A 33 -13.23 -35.27 -11.99
C ALA A 33 -12.93 -36.57 -11.25
N GLN A 34 -11.84 -36.65 -10.49
CA GLN A 34 -11.53 -37.84 -9.69
C GLN A 34 -12.60 -38.13 -8.63
N ARG A 35 -13.17 -37.10 -7.99
CA ARG A 35 -14.29 -37.28 -7.04
C ARG A 35 -15.54 -37.85 -7.73
N SER A 36 -15.90 -37.33 -8.90
CA SER A 36 -17.09 -37.82 -9.63
C SER A 36 -16.97 -39.26 -10.13
N ARG A 37 -15.75 -39.76 -10.34
CA ARG A 37 -15.50 -41.13 -10.79
C ARG A 37 -15.81 -42.16 -9.72
N VAL A 38 -15.53 -41.85 -8.46
CA VAL A 38 -15.96 -42.68 -7.33
C VAL A 38 -17.48 -42.79 -7.31
N GLY A 39 -18.18 -41.66 -7.49
CA GLY A 39 -19.64 -41.64 -7.63
C GLY A 39 -20.13 -42.46 -8.82
N MET A 40 -19.46 -42.39 -9.97
CA MET A 40 -19.81 -43.17 -11.16
C MET A 40 -19.67 -44.67 -10.94
N VAL A 41 -18.61 -45.13 -10.26
CA VAL A 41 -18.45 -46.55 -9.88
C VAL A 41 -19.57 -47.00 -8.92
N VAL A 42 -19.94 -46.16 -7.95
CA VAL A 42 -21.05 -46.46 -7.03
C VAL A 42 -22.38 -46.57 -7.79
N ILE A 43 -22.68 -45.63 -8.69
CA ILE A 43 -23.89 -45.69 -9.53
C ILE A 43 -23.87 -46.94 -10.40
N TRP A 44 -22.74 -47.23 -11.03
CA TRP A 44 -22.56 -48.37 -11.91
C TRP A 44 -22.76 -49.71 -11.18
N THR A 45 -22.12 -49.89 -10.01
CA THR A 45 -22.30 -51.07 -9.15
C THR A 45 -23.74 -51.20 -8.62
N SER A 46 -24.39 -50.08 -8.31
CA SER A 46 -25.79 -50.06 -7.83
C SER A 46 -26.77 -50.49 -8.92
N ILE A 47 -26.57 -50.03 -10.17
CA ILE A 47 -27.35 -50.47 -11.32
C ILE A 47 -27.21 -51.98 -11.51
N HIS A 48 -25.97 -52.50 -11.41
CA HIS A 48 -25.70 -53.93 -11.56
C HIS A 48 -26.35 -54.77 -10.45
N PHE A 49 -26.30 -54.29 -9.21
CA PHE A 49 -26.98 -54.93 -8.09
C PHE A 49 -28.51 -54.92 -8.25
N ALA A 50 -29.08 -53.83 -8.76
CA ALA A 50 -30.51 -53.75 -9.05
C ALA A 50 -30.94 -54.76 -10.11
N PHE A 51 -30.14 -54.96 -11.17
CA PHE A 51 -30.40 -55.99 -12.19
C PHE A 51 -30.34 -57.42 -11.62
N MET A 52 -29.40 -57.69 -10.70
CA MET A 52 -29.35 -58.96 -9.97
C MET A 52 -30.62 -59.21 -9.15
N GLN A 53 -31.10 -58.19 -8.42
CA GLN A 53 -32.33 -58.29 -7.61
C GLN A 53 -33.60 -58.42 -8.47
N ALA A 54 -33.60 -57.80 -9.65
CA ALA A 54 -34.70 -57.87 -10.61
C ALA A 54 -34.75 -59.19 -11.39
N GLY A 55 -33.80 -60.11 -11.17
CA GLY A 55 -33.76 -61.40 -11.86
C GLY A 55 -33.38 -61.31 -13.34
N TYR A 56 -32.58 -60.31 -13.72
CA TYR A 56 -32.14 -60.16 -15.11
C TYR A 56 -31.29 -61.37 -15.55
N PRO A 57 -31.57 -61.98 -16.72
CA PRO A 57 -30.82 -63.14 -17.22
C PRO A 57 -29.33 -62.83 -17.29
N ASP A 58 -28.48 -63.79 -16.89
CA ASP A 58 -27.01 -63.64 -16.92
C ASP A 58 -26.44 -62.44 -16.13
N ALA A 59 -27.17 -61.84 -15.19
CA ALA A 59 -26.68 -60.69 -14.41
C ALA A 59 -25.37 -60.98 -13.65
N GLU A 60 -25.21 -62.19 -13.10
CA GLU A 60 -24.00 -62.63 -12.40
C GLU A 60 -22.81 -62.78 -13.35
N ARG A 61 -23.06 -63.36 -14.53
CA ARG A 61 -22.05 -63.48 -15.60
C ARG A 61 -21.62 -62.10 -16.10
N THR A 62 -22.59 -61.19 -16.28
CA THR A 62 -22.38 -59.80 -16.71
C THR A 62 -21.56 -59.04 -15.66
N PHE A 63 -21.83 -59.26 -14.37
CA PHE A 63 -21.07 -58.66 -13.26
C PHE A 63 -19.61 -59.12 -13.29
N ASN A 64 -19.39 -60.43 -13.42
CA ASN A 64 -18.05 -61.01 -13.45
C ASN A 64 -17.22 -60.53 -14.65
N LEU A 65 -17.85 -60.37 -15.83
CA LEU A 65 -17.19 -59.84 -17.02
C LEU A 65 -16.80 -58.37 -16.89
N LEU A 66 -17.58 -57.57 -16.16
CA LEU A 66 -17.34 -56.13 -15.99
C LEU A 66 -16.51 -55.77 -14.75
N PHE A 67 -16.33 -56.71 -13.82
CA PHE A 67 -15.54 -56.50 -12.61
C PHE A 67 -14.09 -56.08 -12.92
N ALA A 68 -13.41 -56.80 -13.82
CA ALA A 68 -12.02 -56.50 -14.18
C ALA A 68 -11.85 -55.13 -14.89
N PRO A 69 -12.69 -54.75 -15.88
CA PRO A 69 -12.73 -53.39 -16.42
C PRO A 69 -13.00 -52.31 -15.36
N GLY A 70 -13.94 -52.54 -14.44
CA GLY A 70 -14.26 -51.62 -13.35
C GLY A 70 -13.09 -51.40 -12.38
N MET A 71 -12.37 -52.47 -12.02
CA MET A 71 -11.17 -52.38 -11.19
C MET A 71 -10.01 -51.68 -11.92
N SER A 72 -9.86 -51.92 -13.22
CA SER A 72 -8.86 -51.24 -14.06
C SER A 72 -9.13 -49.74 -14.16
N TYR A 73 -10.41 -49.36 -14.31
CA TYR A 73 -10.87 -47.98 -14.30
C TYR A 73 -10.55 -47.26 -12.98
N LEU A 74 -10.81 -47.92 -11.84
CA LEU A 74 -10.48 -47.38 -10.52
C LEU A 74 -8.96 -47.26 -10.33
N GLY A 75 -8.20 -48.26 -10.75
CA GLY A 75 -6.73 -48.24 -10.71
C GLY A 75 -6.15 -47.07 -11.51
N LEU A 76 -6.65 -46.84 -12.73
CA LEU A 76 -6.23 -45.71 -13.55
C LEU A 76 -6.65 -44.36 -12.92
N ALA A 77 -7.83 -44.27 -12.30
CA ALA A 77 -8.25 -43.07 -11.57
C ALA A 77 -7.30 -42.75 -10.41
N VAL A 78 -6.85 -43.77 -9.65
CA VAL A 78 -5.85 -43.61 -8.59
C VAL A 78 -4.51 -43.14 -9.17
N ILE A 79 -4.05 -43.73 -10.28
CA ILE A 79 -2.80 -43.32 -10.93
C ILE A 79 -2.87 -41.86 -11.39
N LEU A 80 -3.98 -41.45 -12.02
CA LEU A 80 -4.17 -40.07 -12.47
C LEU A 80 -4.26 -39.08 -11.30
N PHE A 81 -4.85 -39.50 -10.18
CA PHE A 81 -4.89 -38.71 -8.95
C PHE A 81 -3.50 -38.57 -8.30
N LEU A 82 -2.73 -39.66 -8.21
CA LEU A 82 -1.34 -39.61 -7.73
C LEU A 82 -0.47 -38.73 -8.64
N HIS A 83 -0.66 -38.83 -9.96
CA HIS A 83 0.02 -37.98 -10.93
C HIS A 83 -0.40 -36.50 -10.80
N LEU A 84 -1.65 -36.20 -10.41
CA LEU A 84 -2.10 -34.85 -10.09
C LEU A 84 -1.41 -34.30 -8.82
N LEU A 85 -1.27 -35.14 -7.78
CA LEU A 85 -0.59 -34.74 -6.55
C LEU A 85 0.91 -34.48 -6.77
N TYR A 86 1.55 -35.23 -7.66
CA TYR A 86 2.97 -35.06 -7.97
C TYR A 86 3.23 -33.93 -8.98
N PHE A 87 2.36 -33.78 -9.99
CA PHE A 87 2.43 -32.73 -11.00
C PHE A 87 1.16 -31.87 -10.97
N PRO A 88 1.14 -30.82 -10.13
CA PRO A 88 -0.04 -30.03 -9.89
C PRO A 88 -0.36 -29.03 -11.01
N LYS A 89 0.40 -28.93 -12.11
CA LYS A 89 -0.01 -28.06 -13.23
C LYS A 89 -1.10 -28.73 -14.08
N PRO A 90 -2.06 -27.97 -14.65
CA PRO A 90 -3.05 -28.51 -15.58
C PRO A 90 -2.36 -29.27 -16.72
N ASN A 91 -2.86 -30.45 -17.07
CA ASN A 91 -2.19 -31.30 -18.06
C ASN A 91 -3.20 -31.82 -19.09
N PRO A 92 -3.09 -31.44 -20.39
CA PRO A 92 -4.03 -31.86 -21.41
C PRO A 92 -4.03 -33.38 -21.62
N VAL A 93 -2.88 -34.05 -21.48
CA VAL A 93 -2.76 -35.51 -21.60
C VAL A 93 -3.54 -36.20 -20.48
N ARG A 94 -3.44 -35.68 -19.24
CA ARG A 94 -4.19 -36.21 -18.09
C ARG A 94 -5.70 -36.09 -18.31
N ARG A 95 -6.16 -34.97 -18.86
CA ARG A 95 -7.58 -34.73 -19.21
C ARG A 95 -8.08 -35.66 -20.30
N VAL A 96 -7.30 -35.84 -21.38
CA VAL A 96 -7.64 -36.76 -22.47
C VAL A 96 -7.69 -38.20 -21.97
N LEU A 97 -6.65 -38.67 -21.28
CA LEU A 97 -6.63 -40.02 -20.67
C LEU A 97 -7.81 -40.22 -19.71
N SER A 98 -8.20 -39.16 -19.00
CA SER A 98 -9.36 -39.19 -18.13
C SER A 98 -10.64 -39.48 -18.92
N ILE A 99 -10.93 -38.68 -19.95
CA ILE A 99 -12.14 -38.83 -20.78
C ILE A 99 -12.14 -40.18 -21.52
N THR A 100 -10.99 -40.61 -22.04
CA THR A 100 -10.86 -41.90 -22.74
C THR A 100 -11.12 -43.07 -21.80
N SER A 101 -10.66 -43.00 -20.55
CA SER A 101 -10.93 -44.00 -19.51
C SER A 101 -12.43 -44.11 -19.21
N ASP A 102 -13.12 -42.97 -19.06
CA ASP A 102 -14.56 -42.92 -18.80
C ASP A 102 -15.36 -43.54 -19.96
N ALA A 103 -14.98 -43.22 -21.21
CA ALA A 103 -15.57 -43.80 -22.40
C ALA A 103 -15.31 -45.31 -22.50
N SER A 104 -14.10 -45.78 -22.16
CA SER A 104 -13.72 -47.20 -22.20
C SER A 104 -14.59 -48.05 -21.29
N LEU A 105 -14.92 -47.56 -20.09
CA LEU A 105 -15.83 -48.24 -19.16
C LEU A 105 -17.25 -48.37 -19.73
N LEU A 106 -17.75 -47.30 -20.37
CA LEU A 106 -19.07 -47.31 -21.00
C LEU A 106 -19.11 -48.25 -22.22
N ILE A 107 -18.04 -48.32 -23.01
CA ILE A 107 -17.92 -49.24 -24.15
C ILE A 107 -17.94 -50.70 -23.66
N CYS A 108 -17.17 -51.03 -22.63
CA CYS A 108 -17.15 -52.38 -22.06
C CYS A 108 -18.53 -52.77 -21.51
N SER A 109 -19.19 -51.85 -20.80
CA SER A 109 -20.55 -52.05 -20.30
C SER A 109 -21.51 -52.34 -21.46
N ALA A 110 -21.47 -51.52 -22.50
CA ALA A 110 -22.37 -51.61 -23.65
C ALA A 110 -22.16 -52.90 -24.47
N LEU A 111 -20.92 -53.41 -24.57
CA LEU A 111 -20.63 -54.73 -25.15
C LEU A 111 -21.25 -55.88 -24.35
N THR A 112 -21.31 -55.75 -23.03
CA THR A 112 -21.79 -56.83 -22.15
C THR A 112 -23.32 -56.86 -22.06
N PHE A 113 -23.99 -55.70 -22.06
CA PHE A 113 -25.46 -55.59 -22.04
C PHE A 113 -26.13 -55.79 -23.41
N GLY A 114 -25.37 -55.80 -24.51
CA GLY A 114 -25.90 -56.11 -25.85
C GLY A 114 -27.03 -55.17 -26.28
N ALA A 115 -28.19 -55.73 -26.63
CA ALA A 115 -29.34 -54.98 -27.15
C ALA A 115 -29.98 -54.04 -26.11
N ASP A 116 -29.86 -54.34 -24.81
CA ASP A 116 -30.54 -53.61 -23.72
C ASP A 116 -29.74 -52.41 -23.19
N GLN A 117 -28.67 -52.01 -23.86
CA GLN A 117 -27.76 -50.91 -23.49
C GLN A 117 -28.38 -49.49 -23.50
N GLY A 118 -29.69 -49.35 -23.77
CA GLY A 118 -30.36 -48.05 -23.88
C GLY A 118 -30.24 -47.17 -22.64
N PHE A 119 -30.12 -47.77 -21.45
CA PHE A 119 -29.95 -47.05 -20.18
C PHE A 119 -28.57 -46.40 -20.01
N LEU A 120 -27.58 -46.72 -20.85
CA LEU A 120 -26.24 -46.13 -20.79
C LEU A 120 -26.17 -44.76 -21.47
N LEU A 121 -27.15 -44.39 -22.31
CA LEU A 121 -27.14 -43.13 -23.05
C LEU A 121 -27.06 -41.87 -22.14
N PRO A 122 -27.80 -41.79 -21.02
CA PRO A 122 -27.60 -40.70 -20.04
C PRO A 122 -26.17 -40.63 -19.47
N LEU A 123 -25.48 -41.76 -19.31
CA LEU A 123 -24.09 -41.79 -18.82
C LEU A 123 -23.09 -41.29 -19.87
N TYR A 124 -23.33 -41.58 -21.15
CA TYR A 124 -22.58 -40.97 -22.26
C TYR A 124 -22.77 -39.45 -22.28
N LEU A 125 -24.02 -38.97 -22.16
CA LEU A 125 -24.31 -37.53 -22.10
C LEU A 125 -23.67 -36.87 -20.88
N TRP A 126 -23.78 -37.51 -19.70
CA TRP A 126 -23.12 -37.06 -18.48
C TRP A 126 -21.62 -36.92 -18.67
N MET A 127 -20.95 -37.93 -19.22
CA MET A 127 -19.51 -37.90 -19.50
C MET A 127 -19.14 -36.72 -20.41
N VAL A 128 -19.87 -36.53 -21.51
CA VAL A 128 -19.62 -35.44 -22.47
C VAL A 128 -19.86 -34.07 -21.83
N PHE A 129 -20.97 -33.87 -21.12
CA PHE A 129 -21.23 -32.58 -20.47
C PHE A 129 -20.25 -32.30 -19.34
N SER A 130 -19.89 -33.33 -18.58
CA SER A 130 -18.93 -33.19 -17.51
C SER A 130 -17.55 -32.78 -18.03
N SER A 131 -17.09 -33.35 -19.15
CA SER A 131 -15.84 -32.90 -19.79
C SER A 131 -15.94 -31.46 -20.31
N GLY A 132 -17.10 -31.08 -20.84
CA GLY A 132 -17.36 -29.73 -21.34
C GLY A 132 -17.40 -28.65 -20.27
N PHE A 133 -18.12 -28.88 -19.17
CA PHE A 133 -18.23 -27.94 -18.06
C PHE A 133 -16.89 -27.77 -17.32
N ARG A 134 -16.10 -28.83 -17.18
CA ARG A 134 -14.84 -28.79 -16.42
C ARG A 134 -13.65 -28.28 -17.21
N TYR A 135 -13.53 -28.69 -18.47
CA TYR A 135 -12.32 -28.43 -19.26
C TYR A 135 -12.58 -27.51 -20.45
N GLY A 136 -13.84 -27.16 -20.71
CA GLY A 136 -14.25 -26.26 -21.77
C GLY A 136 -14.65 -26.96 -23.07
N THR A 137 -14.96 -26.14 -24.06
CA THR A 137 -15.62 -26.58 -25.31
C THR A 137 -14.78 -27.54 -26.15
N ALA A 138 -13.45 -27.48 -26.10
CA ALA A 138 -12.57 -28.41 -26.83
C ALA A 138 -12.66 -29.85 -26.29
N TYR A 139 -12.91 -30.02 -24.99
CA TYR A 139 -13.05 -31.35 -24.37
C TYR A 139 -14.50 -31.85 -24.42
N LEU A 140 -15.48 -30.93 -24.52
CA LEU A 140 -16.86 -31.25 -24.92
C LEU A 140 -16.87 -31.88 -26.31
N THR A 141 -16.20 -31.27 -27.29
CA THR A 141 -16.14 -31.79 -28.67
C THR A 141 -15.35 -33.08 -28.75
N TYR A 142 -14.23 -33.21 -28.03
CA TYR A 142 -13.49 -34.47 -27.95
C TYR A 142 -14.34 -35.61 -27.38
N GLY A 143 -15.01 -35.39 -26.24
CA GLY A 143 -15.90 -36.39 -25.64
C GLY A 143 -17.08 -36.74 -26.55
N ALA A 144 -17.63 -35.74 -27.26
CA ALA A 144 -18.70 -35.93 -28.24
C ALA A 144 -18.27 -36.85 -29.40
N ILE A 145 -17.12 -36.56 -30.02
CA ILE A 145 -16.56 -37.37 -31.11
C ILE A 145 -16.35 -38.79 -30.62
N LEU A 146 -15.69 -38.95 -29.48
CA LEU A 146 -15.40 -40.26 -28.90
C LEU A 146 -16.67 -41.08 -28.65
N SER A 147 -17.71 -40.44 -28.11
CA SER A 147 -19.01 -41.09 -27.82
C SER A 147 -19.80 -41.45 -29.07
N VAL A 148 -19.83 -40.57 -30.08
CA VAL A 148 -20.52 -40.84 -31.35
C VAL A 148 -19.80 -41.97 -32.09
N THR A 149 -18.48 -41.92 -32.17
CA THR A 149 -17.68 -42.94 -32.84
C THR A 149 -17.83 -44.28 -32.12
N SER A 150 -17.74 -44.32 -30.79
CA SER A 150 -17.85 -45.56 -30.04
C SER A 150 -19.23 -46.21 -30.19
N LEU A 151 -20.32 -45.45 -30.07
CA LEU A 151 -21.69 -45.94 -30.25
C LEU A 151 -21.94 -46.41 -31.69
N SER A 152 -21.46 -45.67 -32.68
CA SER A 152 -21.64 -46.01 -34.10
C SER A 152 -20.96 -47.33 -34.46
N VAL A 153 -19.73 -47.54 -33.98
CA VAL A 153 -18.99 -48.79 -34.18
C VAL A 153 -19.67 -49.94 -33.43
N LEU A 154 -20.06 -49.72 -32.18
CA LEU A 154 -20.70 -50.74 -31.35
C LEU A 154 -22.01 -51.26 -31.97
N TRP A 155 -22.88 -50.36 -32.43
CA TRP A 155 -24.10 -50.73 -33.13
C TRP A 155 -23.84 -51.38 -34.49
N GLY A 156 -22.72 -51.09 -35.14
CA GLY A 156 -22.24 -51.85 -36.31
C GLY A 156 -21.96 -53.30 -35.98
N LEU A 157 -21.19 -53.55 -34.93
CA LEU A 157 -20.83 -54.89 -34.48
C LEU A 157 -22.05 -55.71 -34.02
N GLN A 158 -23.05 -55.05 -33.44
CA GLN A 158 -24.28 -55.68 -32.94
C GLN A 158 -25.41 -55.73 -33.99
N GLY A 159 -25.19 -55.24 -35.21
CA GLY A 159 -26.22 -55.23 -36.28
C GLY A 159 -27.33 -54.18 -36.10
N GLY A 160 -27.18 -53.23 -35.19
CA GLY A 160 -28.14 -52.16 -34.91
C GLY A 160 -28.47 -51.27 -36.12
N TRP A 161 -27.49 -51.00 -36.99
CA TRP A 161 -27.73 -50.26 -38.24
C TRP A 161 -28.67 -50.98 -39.19
N THR A 162 -28.68 -52.31 -39.19
CA THR A 162 -29.57 -53.12 -40.03
C THR A 162 -30.91 -53.40 -39.36
N GLN A 163 -30.93 -53.59 -38.04
CA GLN A 163 -32.13 -54.00 -37.30
C GLN A 163 -33.02 -52.81 -36.92
N ALA A 164 -32.43 -51.65 -36.58
CA ALA A 164 -33.16 -50.49 -36.10
C ALA A 164 -32.49 -49.15 -36.51
N PRO A 165 -32.33 -48.89 -37.82
CA PRO A 165 -31.57 -47.73 -38.33
C PRO A 165 -32.10 -46.39 -37.81
N ILE A 166 -33.43 -46.23 -37.75
CA ILE A 166 -34.08 -44.99 -37.29
C ILE A 166 -33.71 -44.69 -35.83
N THR A 167 -33.63 -45.71 -34.96
CA THR A 167 -33.29 -45.51 -33.55
C THR A 167 -31.84 -45.11 -33.35
N CYS A 168 -30.92 -45.67 -34.14
CA CYS A 168 -29.50 -45.32 -34.12
C CYS A 168 -29.31 -43.85 -34.55
N ILE A 169 -29.94 -43.48 -35.67
CA ILE A 169 -29.91 -42.11 -36.21
C ILE A 169 -30.52 -41.14 -35.20
N ALA A 170 -31.69 -41.44 -34.64
CA ALA A 170 -32.37 -40.57 -33.68
C ALA A 170 -31.56 -40.33 -32.40
N LYS A 171 -30.89 -41.36 -31.87
CA LYS A 171 -30.03 -41.24 -30.68
C LYS A 171 -28.78 -40.39 -30.96
N ILE A 172 -28.11 -40.60 -32.09
CA ILE A 172 -26.95 -39.78 -32.49
C ILE A 172 -27.39 -38.34 -32.75
N ALA A 173 -28.48 -38.13 -33.48
CA ALA A 173 -29.01 -36.80 -33.77
C ALA A 173 -29.41 -36.05 -32.49
N GLY A 174 -30.10 -36.72 -31.56
CA GLY A 174 -30.47 -36.15 -30.26
C GLY A 174 -29.25 -35.79 -29.41
N MET A 175 -28.23 -36.65 -29.40
CA MET A 175 -26.98 -36.37 -28.71
C MET A 175 -26.24 -35.18 -29.32
N LEU A 176 -26.10 -35.12 -30.64
CA LEU A 176 -25.46 -34.00 -31.34
C LEU A 176 -26.23 -32.68 -31.14
N LEU A 177 -27.56 -32.71 -31.15
CA LEU A 177 -28.41 -31.55 -30.88
C LEU A 177 -28.16 -31.01 -29.47
N LEU A 178 -28.18 -31.89 -28.46
CA LEU A 178 -27.98 -31.49 -27.06
C LEU A 178 -26.56 -30.98 -26.81
N ILE A 179 -25.55 -31.61 -27.43
CA ILE A 179 -24.15 -31.15 -27.38
C ILE A 179 -24.01 -29.79 -28.06
N GLY A 180 -24.65 -29.57 -29.20
CA GLY A 180 -24.67 -28.27 -29.88
C GLY A 180 -25.30 -27.17 -29.03
N TYR A 181 -26.41 -27.48 -28.34
CA TYR A 181 -27.07 -26.57 -27.40
C TYR A 181 -26.14 -26.22 -26.22
N VAL A 182 -25.60 -27.23 -25.54
CA VAL A 182 -24.68 -27.05 -24.40
C VAL A 182 -23.41 -26.31 -24.82
N SER A 183 -22.88 -26.58 -26.01
CA SER A 183 -21.73 -25.84 -26.54
C SER A 183 -22.04 -24.35 -26.74
N ARG A 184 -23.22 -24.00 -27.28
CA ARG A 184 -23.63 -22.60 -27.42
C ARG A 184 -23.83 -21.93 -26.07
N PHE A 185 -24.47 -22.62 -25.13
CA PHE A 185 -24.66 -22.15 -23.77
C PHE A 185 -23.31 -21.86 -23.08
N LEU A 186 -22.37 -22.81 -23.10
CA LEU A 186 -21.03 -22.65 -22.55
C LEU A 186 -20.28 -21.47 -23.17
N LYS A 187 -20.35 -21.31 -24.50
CA LYS A 187 -19.72 -20.18 -25.19
C LYS A 187 -20.34 -18.84 -24.79
N ALA A 188 -21.67 -18.76 -24.74
CA ALA A 188 -22.39 -17.54 -24.34
C ALA A 188 -22.12 -17.17 -22.89
N PHE A 189 -22.12 -18.16 -21.99
CA PHE A 189 -21.82 -17.96 -20.57
C PHE A 189 -20.39 -17.46 -20.36
N ASN A 190 -19.40 -18.12 -20.97
CA ASN A 190 -18.00 -17.70 -20.87
C ASN A 190 -17.79 -16.32 -21.49
N TYR A 191 -18.43 -16.01 -22.63
CA TYR A 191 -18.36 -14.69 -23.25
C TYR A 191 -18.93 -13.59 -22.34
N ALA A 192 -20.06 -13.84 -21.68
CA ALA A 192 -20.64 -12.89 -20.73
C ALA A 192 -19.71 -12.64 -19.53
N LEU A 193 -19.15 -13.71 -18.95
CA LEU A 193 -18.21 -13.63 -17.83
C LEU A 193 -16.91 -12.90 -18.20
N GLU A 194 -16.37 -13.19 -19.39
CA GLU A 194 -15.18 -12.52 -19.92
C GLU A 194 -15.47 -11.03 -20.17
N GLY A 195 -16.65 -10.71 -20.72
CA GLY A 195 -17.10 -9.33 -20.93
C GLY A 195 -17.23 -8.54 -19.64
N GLU A 196 -17.80 -9.13 -18.59
CA GLU A 196 -17.90 -8.53 -17.26
C GLU A 196 -16.51 -8.28 -16.65
N LYS A 197 -15.61 -9.28 -16.71
CA LYS A 197 -14.22 -9.15 -16.23
C LYS A 197 -13.44 -8.09 -17.01
N GLN A 198 -13.64 -8.00 -18.33
CA GLN A 198 -13.01 -6.97 -19.16
C GLN A 198 -13.54 -5.57 -18.82
N ALA A 199 -14.86 -5.42 -18.65
CA ALA A 199 -15.47 -4.16 -18.26
C ALA A 199 -14.97 -3.68 -16.88
N SER A 200 -14.89 -4.58 -15.90
CA SER A 200 -14.33 -4.30 -14.57
C SER A 200 -12.85 -3.86 -14.66
N ARG A 201 -12.01 -4.60 -15.41
CA ARG A 201 -10.60 -4.22 -15.63
C ARG A 201 -10.45 -2.87 -16.35
N ALA A 202 -11.31 -2.59 -17.32
CA ALA A 202 -11.32 -1.30 -18.02
C ALA A 202 -11.71 -0.15 -17.06
N LYS A 203 -12.73 -0.35 -16.22
CA LYS A 203 -13.12 0.60 -15.16
C LYS A 203 -11.96 0.89 -14.20
N SER A 204 -11.27 -0.14 -13.69
CA SER A 204 -10.13 0.06 -12.79
C SER A 204 -8.95 0.78 -13.46
N ARG A 205 -8.63 0.45 -14.72
CA ARG A 205 -7.58 1.15 -15.47
C ARG A 205 -7.92 2.60 -15.75
N PHE A 206 -9.17 2.86 -16.12
CA PHE A 206 -9.67 4.21 -16.36
C PHE A 206 -9.58 5.06 -15.09
N LEU A 207 -10.02 4.52 -13.95
CA LEU A 207 -9.92 5.21 -12.66
C LEU A 207 -8.46 5.45 -12.27
N ALA A 208 -7.57 4.48 -12.49
CA ALA A 208 -6.13 4.64 -12.24
C ALA A 208 -5.50 5.76 -13.09
N SER A 209 -5.83 5.83 -14.39
CA SER A 209 -5.38 6.91 -15.29
C SER A 209 -5.87 8.27 -14.82
N ILE A 210 -7.18 8.39 -14.58
CA ILE A 210 -7.79 9.64 -14.09
C ILE A 210 -7.16 10.09 -12.78
N SER A 211 -6.90 9.17 -11.85
CA SER A 211 -6.28 9.57 -10.60
C SER A 211 -4.89 10.18 -10.79
N HIS A 212 -4.10 9.70 -11.74
CA HIS A 212 -2.81 10.31 -12.06
C HIS A 212 -3.01 11.67 -12.74
N GLU A 213 -3.94 11.75 -13.70
CA GLU A 213 -4.26 12.98 -14.43
C GLU A 213 -4.81 14.09 -13.52
N VAL A 214 -5.55 13.74 -12.47
CA VAL A 214 -6.09 14.72 -11.51
C VAL A 214 -5.09 15.00 -10.38
N ARG A 215 -4.26 14.03 -9.96
CA ARG A 215 -3.27 14.22 -8.88
C ARG A 215 -2.21 15.25 -9.24
N THR A 216 -1.68 15.21 -10.46
CA THR A 216 -0.61 16.11 -10.91
C THR A 216 -0.99 17.60 -10.82
N PRO A 217 -2.10 18.07 -11.43
CA PRO A 217 -2.49 19.47 -11.30
C PRO A 217 -2.87 19.84 -9.86
N LEU A 218 -3.43 18.90 -9.08
CA LEU A 218 -3.78 19.19 -7.70
C LEU A 218 -2.57 19.33 -6.77
N ASN A 219 -1.55 18.51 -6.95
CA ASN A 219 -0.29 18.63 -6.22
C ASN A 219 0.39 19.97 -6.54
N ALA A 220 0.34 20.42 -7.80
CA ALA A 220 0.83 21.74 -8.18
C ALA A 220 0.02 22.87 -7.50
N ILE A 221 -1.31 22.76 -7.48
CA ILE A 221 -2.19 23.74 -6.79
C ILE A 221 -1.89 23.79 -5.28
N CYS A 222 -1.73 22.63 -4.64
CA CYS A 222 -1.37 22.54 -3.23
C CYS A 222 0.02 23.16 -2.98
N GLY A 223 1.03 22.77 -3.75
CA GLY A 223 2.39 23.30 -3.62
C GLY A 223 2.46 24.82 -3.82
N LEU A 224 1.81 25.36 -4.84
CA LEU A 224 1.72 26.81 -5.07
C LEU A 224 0.97 27.52 -3.94
N SER A 225 -0.09 26.91 -3.42
CA SER A 225 -0.85 27.47 -2.28
C SER A 225 -0.01 27.50 -1.01
N ASP A 226 0.80 26.48 -0.76
CA ASP A 226 1.68 26.39 0.40
C ASP A 226 2.83 27.42 0.29
N LEU A 227 3.41 27.59 -0.90
CA LEU A 227 4.39 28.66 -1.17
C LEU A 227 3.78 30.06 -0.97
N LEU A 228 2.52 30.26 -1.39
CA LEU A 228 1.80 31.51 -1.14
C LEU A 228 1.65 31.75 0.37
N ILE A 229 1.29 30.74 1.15
CA ILE A 229 1.16 30.84 2.62
C ILE A 229 2.47 31.27 3.28
N GLU A 230 3.60 30.76 2.79
CA GLU A 230 4.95 31.07 3.29
C GLU A 230 5.47 32.46 2.84
N SER A 231 4.93 33.00 1.76
CA SER A 231 5.31 34.32 1.24
C SER A 231 4.72 35.50 2.07
N ARG A 232 5.16 36.73 1.76
CA ARG A 232 4.66 37.96 2.38
C ARG A 232 3.28 38.34 1.81
N ILE A 233 2.25 37.62 2.23
CA ILE A 233 0.84 37.90 1.89
C ILE A 233 0.06 38.40 3.11
N ASP A 234 -1.02 39.16 2.88
CA ASP A 234 -1.87 39.66 3.95
C ASP A 234 -2.72 38.55 4.61
N GLY A 235 -3.37 38.86 5.74
CA GLY A 235 -4.12 37.87 6.52
C GLY A 235 -5.35 37.29 5.79
N GLU A 236 -5.95 38.04 4.87
CA GLU A 236 -7.08 37.59 4.05
C GLU A 236 -6.58 36.64 2.95
N GLN A 237 -5.51 37.02 2.25
CA GLN A 237 -4.83 36.21 1.25
C GLN A 237 -4.31 34.89 1.84
N ARG A 238 -3.72 34.93 3.05
CA ARG A 238 -3.25 33.72 3.75
C ARG A 238 -4.40 32.77 4.08
N ARG A 239 -5.57 33.31 4.45
CA ARG A 239 -6.76 32.48 4.69
C ARG A 239 -7.26 31.85 3.38
N MET A 240 -7.29 32.59 2.27
CA MET A 240 -7.70 32.07 0.97
C MET A 240 -6.74 30.97 0.48
N ALA A 241 -5.44 31.20 0.53
CA ALA A 241 -4.42 30.22 0.14
C ALA A 241 -4.53 28.94 0.99
N LYS A 242 -4.75 29.06 2.30
CA LYS A 242 -5.00 27.92 3.19
C LYS A 242 -6.25 27.14 2.80
N THR A 243 -7.35 27.82 2.47
CA THR A 243 -8.58 27.15 2.01
C THR A 243 -8.38 26.43 0.68
N ILE A 244 -7.59 26.99 -0.25
CA ILE A 244 -7.27 26.33 -1.53
C ILE A 244 -6.44 25.07 -1.27
N SER A 245 -5.38 25.16 -0.44
CA SER A 245 -4.54 24.01 -0.09
C SER A 245 -5.36 22.90 0.59
N GLU A 246 -6.18 23.24 1.59
CA GLU A 246 -7.07 22.28 2.29
C GLU A 246 -8.08 21.62 1.34
N SER A 247 -8.62 22.37 0.39
CA SER A 247 -9.57 21.86 -0.61
C SER A 247 -8.89 20.93 -1.62
N GLY A 248 -7.67 21.26 -2.05
CA GLY A 248 -6.84 20.41 -2.89
C GLY A 248 -6.53 19.08 -2.19
N GLN A 249 -5.96 19.14 -0.98
CA GLN A 249 -5.65 17.93 -0.20
C GLN A 249 -6.88 17.04 0.02
N SER A 250 -8.04 17.64 0.27
CA SER A 250 -9.31 16.90 0.43
C SER A 250 -9.72 16.16 -0.85
N LEU A 251 -9.56 16.78 -2.02
CA LEU A 251 -9.89 16.17 -3.30
C LEU A 251 -8.88 15.08 -3.70
N LEU A 252 -7.58 15.27 -3.41
CA LEU A 252 -6.58 14.20 -3.53
C LEU A 252 -6.93 12.98 -2.70
N HIS A 253 -7.31 13.20 -1.44
CA HIS A 253 -7.74 12.13 -0.55
C HIS A 253 -8.98 11.40 -1.10
N LEU A 254 -9.96 12.13 -1.62
CA LEU A 254 -11.16 11.56 -2.23
C LEU A 254 -10.83 10.65 -3.43
N ILE A 255 -9.94 11.12 -4.30
CA ILE A 255 -9.50 10.37 -5.48
C ILE A 255 -8.77 9.09 -5.07
N ASN A 256 -7.85 9.18 -4.12
CA ASN A 256 -7.14 8.02 -3.58
C ASN A 256 -8.10 7.01 -2.95
N THR A 257 -9.09 7.49 -2.20
CA THR A 257 -10.15 6.64 -1.61
C THR A 257 -10.95 5.91 -2.70
N LEU A 258 -11.26 6.59 -3.80
CA LEU A 258 -12.00 6.02 -4.92
C LEU A 258 -11.17 4.97 -5.67
N LEU A 259 -9.87 5.19 -5.84
CA LEU A 259 -8.95 4.20 -6.38
C LEU A 259 -8.86 2.96 -5.51
N ASP A 260 -8.65 3.15 -4.20
CA ASP A 260 -8.52 2.05 -3.26
C ASP A 260 -9.81 1.23 -3.22
N PHE A 261 -10.98 1.89 -3.31
CA PHE A 261 -12.27 1.21 -3.49
C PHE A 261 -12.34 0.41 -4.81
N SER A 262 -11.92 0.99 -5.94
CA SER A 262 -11.93 0.26 -7.22
C SER A 262 -10.97 -0.94 -7.22
N ARG A 263 -9.83 -0.83 -6.54
CA ARG A 263 -8.88 -1.92 -6.35
C ARG A 263 -9.46 -3.01 -5.46
N ALA A 264 -10.13 -2.64 -4.37
CA ALA A 264 -10.85 -3.56 -3.50
C ALA A 264 -11.97 -4.32 -4.22
N GLU A 265 -12.81 -3.64 -5.00
CA GLU A 265 -13.88 -4.25 -5.82
C GLU A 265 -13.32 -5.31 -6.80
N SER A 266 -12.10 -5.11 -7.28
CA SER A 266 -11.41 -6.04 -8.18
C SER A 266 -10.66 -7.19 -7.48
N GLY A 267 -10.64 -7.21 -6.13
CA GLY A 267 -9.89 -8.16 -5.32
C GLY A 267 -8.36 -7.99 -5.38
N ARG A 268 -7.87 -6.78 -5.70
CA ARG A 268 -6.44 -6.49 -5.95
C ARG A 268 -5.89 -5.42 -5.02
N MET A 269 -6.23 -5.52 -3.74
CA MET A 269 -5.70 -4.61 -2.74
C MET A 269 -4.23 -4.94 -2.44
N PRO A 270 -3.29 -3.99 -2.64
CA PRO A 270 -1.91 -4.22 -2.28
C PRO A 270 -1.78 -4.25 -0.75
N GLU A 271 -1.58 -5.43 -0.19
CA GLU A 271 -1.28 -5.61 1.22
C GLU A 271 0.22 -5.42 1.45
N LYS A 272 0.59 -4.35 2.14
CA LYS A 272 1.94 -4.16 2.67
C LYS A 272 1.93 -4.61 4.12
N LEU A 273 2.52 -5.77 4.40
CA LEU A 273 2.68 -6.26 5.77
C LEU A 273 4.01 -5.77 6.33
N GLU A 274 3.96 -5.07 7.44
CA GLU A 274 5.12 -4.50 8.13
C GLU A 274 5.02 -4.69 9.64
N SER A 275 6.16 -4.60 10.32
CA SER A 275 6.20 -4.58 11.78
C SER A 275 5.93 -3.15 12.26
N PHE A 276 4.99 -2.98 13.19
CA PHE A 276 4.62 -1.67 13.72
C PHE A 276 4.30 -1.70 15.21
N SER A 277 4.53 -0.56 15.89
CA SER A 277 4.06 -0.31 17.24
C SER A 277 2.58 0.11 17.20
N LEU A 278 1.71 -0.67 17.82
CA LEU A 278 0.30 -0.33 17.94
C LEU A 278 0.10 0.98 18.71
N PHE A 279 0.93 1.22 19.72
CA PHE A 279 0.86 2.43 20.54
C PHE A 279 1.23 3.69 19.74
N ALA A 280 2.26 3.62 18.91
CA ALA A 280 2.62 4.73 18.01
C ALA A 280 1.51 5.01 16.98
N LEU A 281 0.91 3.97 16.40
CA LEU A 281 -0.22 4.11 15.49
C LEU A 281 -1.41 4.82 16.17
N VAL A 282 -1.80 4.36 17.35
CA VAL A 282 -2.91 4.95 18.11
C VAL A 282 -2.61 6.39 18.51
N GLY A 283 -1.36 6.72 18.86
CA GLY A 283 -0.92 8.10 19.11
C GLY A 283 -1.12 9.03 17.90
N ARG A 284 -0.78 8.57 16.68
CA ARG A 284 -1.03 9.34 15.45
C ARG A 284 -2.52 9.56 15.20
N VAL A 285 -3.32 8.50 15.33
CA VAL A 285 -4.78 8.55 15.16
C VAL A 285 -5.41 9.51 16.18
N TYR A 286 -4.93 9.49 17.42
CA TYR A 286 -5.38 10.40 18.48
C TYR A 286 -5.10 11.86 18.12
N ARG A 287 -3.87 12.17 17.69
CA ARG A 287 -3.43 13.53 17.34
C ARG A 287 -4.34 14.18 16.29
N VAL A 288 -4.60 13.45 15.21
CA VAL A 288 -5.48 13.91 14.11
C VAL A 288 -6.90 14.15 14.63
N SER A 289 -7.42 13.22 15.43
CA SER A 289 -8.79 13.27 15.96
C SER A 289 -8.99 14.34 17.03
N LYS A 290 -7.98 14.60 17.87
CA LYS A 290 -8.02 15.54 19.00
C LYS A 290 -8.20 16.98 18.54
N VAL A 291 -7.54 17.37 17.45
CA VAL A 291 -7.69 18.73 16.87
C VAL A 291 -9.15 18.98 16.49
N GLN A 292 -9.82 17.98 15.90
CA GLN A 292 -11.21 18.10 15.47
C GLN A 292 -12.19 18.04 16.65
N SER A 293 -11.97 17.14 17.61
CA SER A 293 -12.84 17.02 18.79
C SER A 293 -12.80 18.28 19.66
N THR A 294 -11.61 18.87 19.84
CA THR A 294 -11.42 20.11 20.62
C THR A 294 -12.14 21.29 19.98
N LYS A 295 -12.08 21.44 18.64
CA LYS A 295 -12.85 22.46 17.92
C LYS A 295 -14.36 22.37 18.15
N LYS A 296 -14.88 21.16 18.34
CA LYS A 296 -16.30 20.90 18.66
C LYS A 296 -16.62 20.86 20.16
N GLY A 297 -15.62 20.94 21.04
CA GLY A 297 -15.79 20.75 22.47
C GLY A 297 -16.24 19.34 22.88
N LEU A 298 -15.94 18.33 22.06
CA LEU A 298 -16.21 16.92 22.36
C LEU A 298 -15.08 16.32 23.20
N ASN A 299 -15.44 15.43 24.12
CA ASN A 299 -14.44 14.66 24.85
C ASN A 299 -13.97 13.46 24.01
N LEU A 300 -12.66 13.31 23.81
CA LEU A 300 -12.07 12.20 23.07
C LEU A 300 -11.19 11.38 24.03
N THR A 301 -11.55 10.12 24.26
CA THR A 301 -10.79 9.20 25.15
C THR A 301 -10.31 7.95 24.40
N ILE A 302 -9.17 7.40 24.83
CA ILE A 302 -8.64 6.13 24.30
C ILE A 302 -8.37 5.14 25.43
N HIS A 303 -8.84 3.91 25.24
CA HIS A 303 -8.64 2.78 26.14
C HIS A 303 -7.86 1.69 25.42
N GLY A 304 -6.84 1.14 26.09
CA GLY A 304 -6.06 0.01 25.61
C GLY A 304 -6.01 -1.09 26.67
N ASP A 305 -6.25 -2.32 26.24
CA ASP A 305 -6.16 -3.51 27.08
C ASP A 305 -4.69 -3.80 27.47
N PRO A 306 -4.40 -4.04 28.76
CA PRO A 306 -3.04 -4.40 29.22
C PRO A 306 -2.45 -5.64 28.53
N ALA A 307 -3.28 -6.53 27.97
CA ALA A 307 -2.85 -7.74 27.28
C ALA A 307 -2.24 -7.48 25.89
N LEU A 308 -2.28 -6.25 25.37
CA LEU A 308 -1.76 -5.90 24.06
C LEU A 308 -0.24 -6.19 23.94
N GLY A 309 0.15 -6.75 22.79
CA GLY A 309 1.53 -6.78 22.32
C GLY A 309 2.14 -5.38 22.15
N SER A 310 3.46 -5.26 22.29
CA SER A 310 4.20 -4.01 22.05
C SER A 310 4.40 -3.73 20.56
N SER A 311 4.52 -4.78 19.74
CA SER A 311 4.65 -4.69 18.29
C SER A 311 3.87 -5.80 17.61
N TYR A 312 3.26 -5.44 16.47
CA TYR A 312 2.46 -6.32 15.65
C TYR A 312 3.00 -6.34 14.23
N PHE A 313 2.75 -7.43 13.52
CA PHE A 313 3.05 -7.57 12.11
C PHE A 313 1.74 -7.63 11.32
N GLY A 314 1.55 -6.71 10.39
CA GLY A 314 0.31 -6.55 9.64
C GLY A 314 0.32 -5.31 8.76
N ASN A 315 -0.84 -4.96 8.19
CA ASN A 315 -0.97 -3.75 7.38
C ASN A 315 -1.31 -2.54 8.25
N MET A 316 -0.28 -1.78 8.67
CA MET A 316 -0.45 -0.62 9.55
C MET A 316 -1.34 0.45 8.89
N ARG A 317 -1.15 0.72 7.60
CA ARG A 317 -1.90 1.74 6.86
C ARG A 317 -3.41 1.44 6.85
N PHE A 318 -3.82 0.21 6.54
CA PHE A 318 -5.25 -0.13 6.50
C PHE A 318 -5.91 0.04 7.87
N LEU A 319 -5.19 -0.35 8.93
CA LEU A 319 -5.67 -0.15 10.29
C LEU A 319 -5.76 1.36 10.63
N GLU A 320 -4.76 2.15 10.25
CA GLU A 320 -4.75 3.61 10.43
C GLU A 320 -5.92 4.28 9.72
N ASP A 321 -6.10 4.00 8.43
CA ASP A 321 -7.17 4.56 7.60
C ASP A 321 -8.56 4.17 8.16
N CYS A 322 -8.73 2.92 8.60
CA CYS A 322 -9.97 2.48 9.25
C CYS A 322 -10.27 3.26 10.53
N LEU A 323 -9.29 3.40 11.43
CA LEU A 323 -9.49 4.07 12.72
C LEU A 323 -9.74 5.57 12.54
N ILE A 324 -9.00 6.24 11.66
CA ILE A 324 -9.23 7.66 11.33
C ILE A 324 -10.63 7.84 10.78
N ASN A 325 -11.08 6.99 9.85
CA ASN A 325 -12.40 7.11 9.25
C ASN A 325 -13.53 6.92 10.27
N LEU A 326 -13.44 5.90 11.12
CA LEU A 326 -14.43 5.68 12.17
C LEU A 326 -14.46 6.83 13.19
N LEU A 327 -13.30 7.29 13.66
CA LEU A 327 -13.22 8.38 14.65
C LEU A 327 -13.67 9.73 14.10
N THR A 328 -13.25 10.07 12.88
CA THR A 328 -13.67 11.32 12.24
C THR A 328 -15.16 11.31 11.96
N ASN A 329 -15.77 10.18 11.58
CA ASN A 329 -17.23 10.05 11.48
C ASN A 329 -17.91 10.22 12.84
N ALA A 330 -17.42 9.57 13.91
CA ALA A 330 -17.96 9.73 15.26
C ALA A 330 -17.93 11.18 15.74
N ILE A 331 -16.81 11.89 15.54
CA ILE A 331 -16.64 13.32 15.85
C ILE A 331 -17.55 14.19 14.97
N LYS A 332 -17.70 13.83 13.70
CA LYS A 332 -18.51 14.57 12.73
C LYS A 332 -20.01 14.53 13.09
N PHE A 333 -20.55 13.39 13.49
CA PHE A 333 -21.98 13.23 13.78
C PHE A 333 -22.36 13.49 15.24
N THR A 334 -21.39 13.53 16.16
CA THR A 334 -21.63 13.91 17.55
C THR A 334 -21.56 15.44 17.70
N GLU A 335 -22.62 16.06 18.23
CA GLU A 335 -22.63 17.50 18.52
C GLU A 335 -22.15 17.83 19.92
N LYS A 336 -22.53 17.01 20.91
CA LYS A 336 -22.17 17.16 22.32
C LYS A 336 -21.98 15.78 22.95
N GLY A 337 -21.04 15.66 23.88
CA GLY A 337 -20.76 14.42 24.60
C GLY A 337 -19.34 13.91 24.34
N SER A 338 -19.21 12.61 24.13
CA SER A 338 -17.91 11.94 24.06
C SER A 338 -17.81 10.98 22.87
N VAL A 339 -16.57 10.80 22.43
CA VAL A 339 -16.13 9.78 21.48
C VAL A 339 -15.01 9.00 22.15
N THR A 340 -15.07 7.67 22.08
CA THR A 340 -14.15 6.79 22.78
C THR A 340 -13.64 5.71 21.83
N LEU A 341 -12.31 5.56 21.74
CA LEU A 341 -11.67 4.41 21.08
C LEU A 341 -11.28 3.38 22.15
N SER A 342 -11.77 2.16 22.07
CA SER A 342 -11.38 1.05 22.96
C SER A 342 -10.67 -0.03 22.16
N ILE A 343 -9.56 -0.55 22.68
CA ILE A 343 -8.75 -1.58 22.05
C ILE A 343 -8.61 -2.74 23.03
N SER A 344 -9.11 -3.92 22.66
CA SER A 344 -9.12 -5.11 23.52
C SER A 344 -8.62 -6.36 22.82
N VAL A 345 -8.09 -7.32 23.59
CA VAL A 345 -7.69 -8.63 23.08
C VAL A 345 -8.86 -9.60 23.25
N VAL A 346 -9.43 -10.09 22.15
CA VAL A 346 -10.55 -11.05 22.17
C VAL A 346 -10.05 -12.47 22.36
N GLU A 347 -9.00 -12.83 21.61
CA GLU A 347 -8.37 -14.14 21.64
C GLU A 347 -6.85 -13.96 21.57
N SER A 348 -6.12 -14.77 22.33
CA SER A 348 -4.66 -14.73 22.36
C SER A 348 -4.11 -16.13 22.16
N GLU A 349 -3.35 -16.30 21.08
CA GLU A 349 -2.56 -17.50 20.77
C GLU A 349 -1.05 -17.21 20.95
N LYS A 350 -0.20 -18.22 20.74
CA LYS A 350 1.25 -18.11 20.99
C LYS A 350 1.94 -16.98 20.19
N ASN A 351 1.55 -16.76 18.94
CA ASN A 351 2.16 -15.77 18.03
C ASN A 351 1.12 -14.89 17.32
N SER A 352 -0.14 -14.92 17.76
CA SER A 352 -1.21 -14.10 17.18
C SER A 352 -2.21 -13.69 18.24
N GLN A 353 -2.71 -12.46 18.12
CA GLN A 353 -3.79 -11.93 18.93
C GLN A 353 -4.88 -11.42 18.00
N ARG A 354 -6.13 -11.75 18.32
CA ARG A 354 -7.30 -11.15 17.69
C ARG A 354 -7.66 -9.90 18.47
N LEU A 355 -7.41 -8.74 17.88
CA LEU A 355 -7.67 -7.45 18.49
C LEU A 355 -9.04 -6.93 18.08
N ARG A 356 -9.78 -6.36 19.02
CA ARG A 356 -11.02 -5.63 18.77
C ARG A 356 -10.80 -4.14 19.03
N PHE A 357 -11.07 -3.33 18.02
CA PHE A 357 -11.09 -1.88 18.07
C PHE A 357 -12.54 -1.41 18.05
N GLU A 358 -12.99 -0.69 19.07
CA GLU A 358 -14.36 -0.17 19.19
C GLU A 358 -14.33 1.36 19.22
N VAL A 359 -15.03 2.00 18.28
CA VAL A 359 -15.27 3.44 18.27
C VAL A 359 -16.70 3.69 18.73
N ILE A 360 -16.82 4.28 19.91
CA ILE A 360 -18.09 4.51 20.60
C ILE A 360 -18.36 6.01 20.62
N ASP A 361 -19.51 6.43 20.09
CA ASP A 361 -19.97 7.81 20.10
C ASP A 361 -21.28 7.98 20.87
N THR A 362 -21.50 9.14 21.46
CA THR A 362 -22.76 9.53 22.12
C THR A 362 -23.68 10.35 21.19
N GLY A 363 -23.56 10.15 19.88
CA GLY A 363 -24.27 10.90 18.85
C GLY A 363 -25.73 10.47 18.68
N PRO A 364 -26.37 10.84 17.55
CA PRO A 364 -27.80 10.60 17.32
C PRO A 364 -28.17 9.13 17.13
N GLY A 365 -27.19 8.23 16.94
CA GLY A 365 -27.43 6.83 16.61
C GLY A 365 -28.02 6.63 15.21
N ILE A 366 -28.08 5.37 14.77
CA ILE A 366 -28.43 4.96 13.40
C ILE A 366 -29.69 4.08 13.43
N PRO A 367 -30.76 4.45 12.68
CA PRO A 367 -31.98 3.65 12.54
C PRO A 367 -31.70 2.24 12.00
N LYS A 368 -32.44 1.22 12.49
CA LYS A 368 -32.20 -0.20 12.16
C LYS A 368 -32.28 -0.52 10.66
N ASP A 369 -33.14 0.17 9.94
CA ASP A 369 -33.32 0.09 8.49
C ASP A 369 -32.12 0.65 7.71
N ALA A 370 -31.39 1.62 8.28
CA ALA A 370 -30.20 2.20 7.66
C ALA A 370 -28.89 1.46 7.99
N GLN A 371 -28.85 0.65 9.07
CA GLN A 371 -27.61 0.03 9.57
C GLN A 371 -26.92 -0.92 8.56
N GLN A 372 -27.66 -1.57 7.66
CA GLN A 372 -27.05 -2.38 6.60
C GLN A 372 -26.60 -1.51 5.41
N ALA A 373 -27.40 -0.51 5.06
CA ALA A 373 -27.13 0.36 3.91
C ALA A 373 -25.86 1.20 4.07
N ILE A 374 -25.52 1.63 5.29
CA ILE A 374 -24.31 2.48 5.53
C ILE A 374 -22.97 1.81 5.13
N PHE A 375 -22.93 0.48 4.99
CA PHE A 375 -21.75 -0.25 4.50
C PHE A 375 -21.79 -0.48 2.98
N GLU A 376 -22.86 -0.08 2.30
CA GLU A 376 -22.95 -0.09 0.84
C GLU A 376 -22.24 1.13 0.25
N SER A 377 -21.60 0.94 -0.89
CA SER A 377 -20.90 2.02 -1.59
C SER A 377 -21.88 3.10 -2.04
N PHE A 378 -21.54 4.38 -1.82
CA PHE A 378 -22.34 5.54 -2.21
C PHE A 378 -23.72 5.63 -1.51
N SER A 379 -23.94 4.88 -0.44
CA SER A 379 -25.13 5.03 0.40
C SER A 379 -25.02 6.33 1.21
N GLN A 380 -25.77 7.35 0.82
CA GLN A 380 -26.04 8.55 1.62
C GLN A 380 -27.55 8.83 1.57
N GLN A 381 -28.24 8.59 2.67
CA GLN A 381 -29.72 8.55 2.68
C GLN A 381 -30.41 9.93 2.74
N ASP A 382 -29.71 11.05 2.88
CA ASP A 382 -30.36 12.37 2.97
C ASP A 382 -29.63 13.47 2.19
N GLU A 383 -30.31 14.05 1.19
CA GLU A 383 -29.93 15.30 0.51
C GLU A 383 -29.75 16.48 1.49
N SER A 384 -30.37 16.43 2.68
CA SER A 384 -30.24 17.46 3.72
C SER A 384 -28.94 17.35 4.56
N ILE A 385 -28.30 16.17 4.58
CA ILE A 385 -27.01 15.93 5.27
C ILE A 385 -25.83 16.32 4.35
N LEU A 386 -26.02 16.27 3.04
CA LEU A 386 -25.07 16.75 2.02
C LEU A 386 -24.73 18.24 2.22
N ASP A 387 -25.72 19.09 2.51
CA ASP A 387 -25.55 20.54 2.67
C ASP A 387 -24.84 20.96 3.97
N ARG A 388 -24.85 20.12 5.02
CA ARG A 388 -24.26 20.46 6.33
C ARG A 388 -22.93 19.80 6.63
N PHE A 389 -22.66 18.60 6.10
CA PHE A 389 -21.61 17.75 6.66
C PHE A 389 -20.68 17.08 5.65
N GLY A 390 -20.96 17.07 4.33
CA GLY A 390 -20.03 16.68 3.25
C GLY A 390 -19.35 15.30 3.35
N GLY A 391 -19.44 14.44 2.33
CA GLY A 391 -18.68 13.18 2.31
C GLY A 391 -18.89 12.37 1.05
N SER A 392 -18.03 11.40 0.77
CA SER A 392 -18.10 10.56 -0.43
C SER A 392 -19.00 9.33 -0.30
N GLY A 393 -19.34 8.94 0.95
CA GLY A 393 -20.09 7.71 1.21
C GLY A 393 -19.30 6.44 0.92
N LEU A 394 -17.99 6.56 0.65
CA LEU A 394 -17.10 5.42 0.38
C LEU A 394 -16.38 4.92 1.64
N GLY A 395 -16.33 5.73 2.70
CA GLY A 395 -15.48 5.47 3.85
C GLY A 395 -15.76 4.14 4.56
N LEU A 396 -17.01 3.91 4.99
CA LEU A 396 -17.39 2.68 5.70
C LEU A 396 -17.33 1.44 4.80
N ALA A 397 -17.66 1.58 3.51
CA ALA A 397 -17.53 0.51 2.53
C ALA A 397 -16.05 0.10 2.39
N LEU A 398 -15.14 1.07 2.29
CA LEU A 398 -13.70 0.83 2.21
C LEU A 398 -13.14 0.21 3.50
N CYS A 399 -13.59 0.66 4.68
CA CYS A 399 -13.23 0.03 5.94
C CYS A 399 -13.60 -1.45 5.98
N ARG A 400 -14.77 -1.84 5.43
CA ARG A 400 -15.15 -3.24 5.35
C ARG A 400 -14.19 -4.05 4.48
N GLU A 401 -13.80 -3.52 3.33
CA GLU A 401 -12.85 -4.20 2.44
C GLU A 401 -11.44 -4.28 3.06
N TYR A 402 -10.99 -3.24 3.76
CA TYR A 402 -9.71 -3.22 4.49
C TYR A 402 -9.67 -4.25 5.60
N VAL A 403 -10.75 -4.36 6.38
CA VAL A 403 -10.87 -5.32 7.46
C VAL A 403 -10.95 -6.75 6.92
N HIS A 404 -11.68 -6.94 5.82
CA HIS A 404 -11.80 -8.26 5.19
C HIS A 404 -10.46 -8.74 4.60
N SER A 405 -9.67 -7.86 3.99
CA SER A 405 -8.33 -8.19 3.48
C SER A 405 -7.37 -8.58 4.61
N MET A 406 -7.47 -7.92 5.76
CA MET A 406 -6.75 -8.30 6.99
C MET A 406 -7.29 -9.58 7.66
N GLY A 407 -8.28 -10.27 7.07
CA GLY A 407 -8.88 -11.48 7.64
C GLY A 407 -9.78 -11.23 8.86
N GLY A 408 -10.27 -10.00 9.01
CA GLY A 408 -11.09 -9.54 10.11
C GLY A 408 -12.59 -9.40 9.80
N GLU A 409 -13.32 -8.84 10.77
CA GLU A 409 -14.75 -8.51 10.66
C GLU A 409 -15.05 -7.12 11.22
N ILE A 410 -15.94 -6.37 10.56
CA ILE A 410 -16.46 -5.08 11.04
C ILE A 410 -17.93 -5.25 11.41
N SER A 411 -18.35 -4.71 12.56
CA SER A 411 -19.73 -4.80 13.04
C SER A 411 -20.20 -3.50 13.70
N LEU A 412 -21.52 -3.27 13.71
CA LEU A 412 -22.14 -2.07 14.26
C LEU A 412 -23.20 -2.44 15.32
N ARG A 413 -23.20 -1.72 16.43
CA ARG A 413 -24.30 -1.66 17.40
C ARG A 413 -24.70 -0.21 17.59
N SER A 414 -25.94 0.15 17.22
CA SER A 414 -26.41 1.53 17.33
C SER A 414 -27.89 1.58 17.71
N GLU A 415 -28.25 2.58 18.51
CA GLU A 415 -29.63 2.87 18.92
C GLU A 415 -29.89 4.37 18.81
N VAL A 416 -31.00 4.74 18.18
CA VAL A 416 -31.38 6.15 17.97
C VAL A 416 -31.47 6.89 19.31
N GLY A 417 -30.74 7.99 19.43
CA GLY A 417 -30.64 8.83 20.62
C GLY A 417 -29.67 8.34 21.70
N LYS A 418 -29.03 7.18 21.54
CA LYS A 418 -28.02 6.66 22.48
C LYS A 418 -26.60 6.60 21.92
N GLY A 419 -26.43 6.82 20.60
CA GLY A 419 -25.14 6.79 19.93
C GLY A 419 -24.86 5.48 19.19
N SER A 420 -23.62 5.30 18.75
CA SER A 420 -23.20 4.13 17.97
C SER A 420 -21.88 3.55 18.48
N ASN A 421 -21.72 2.24 18.31
CA ASN A 421 -20.47 1.51 18.54
C ASN A 421 -20.12 0.76 17.24
N PHE A 422 -19.08 1.23 16.57
CA PHE A 422 -18.45 0.54 15.45
C PHE A 422 -17.28 -0.29 15.98
N SER A 423 -17.29 -1.59 15.68
CA SER A 423 -16.25 -2.52 16.13
C SER A 423 -15.56 -3.18 14.94
N ILE A 424 -14.24 -3.25 14.98
CA ILE A 424 -13.41 -3.96 14.01
C ILE A 424 -12.62 -5.02 14.77
N GLU A 425 -12.68 -6.26 14.30
CA GLU A 425 -11.87 -7.36 14.82
C GLU A 425 -10.87 -7.81 13.78
N VAL A 426 -9.57 -7.78 14.11
CA VAL A 426 -8.50 -8.18 13.18
C VAL A 426 -7.54 -9.17 13.85
N PRO A 427 -7.19 -10.28 13.19
CA PRO A 427 -6.12 -11.16 13.64
C PRO A 427 -4.77 -10.54 13.27
N LEU A 428 -3.95 -10.23 14.27
CA LEU A 428 -2.59 -9.72 14.05
C LEU A 428 -1.57 -10.71 14.59
N GLN A 429 -0.46 -10.85 13.88
CA GLN A 429 0.70 -11.56 14.41
C GLN A 429 1.40 -10.63 15.40
N TYR A 430 1.82 -11.18 16.53
CA TYR A 430 2.60 -10.43 17.51
C TYR A 430 3.76 -11.28 17.99
N ARG A 431 4.85 -10.61 18.38
CA ARG A 431 5.98 -11.27 19.04
C ARG A 431 5.87 -11.00 20.53
N GLN A 432 5.66 -12.06 21.31
CA GLN A 432 5.83 -11.98 22.75
C GLN A 432 7.34 -11.85 23.01
N ILE A 433 7.80 -10.64 23.33
CA ILE A 433 9.19 -10.45 23.78
C ILE A 433 9.31 -11.19 25.12
N GLU A 434 10.02 -12.31 25.15
CA GLU A 434 10.45 -12.95 26.40
C GLU A 434 11.33 -11.95 27.15
N ARG A 435 11.08 -11.79 28.46
CA ARG A 435 11.79 -10.89 29.39
C ARG A 435 13.28 -10.67 29.06
N GLU A 436 13.57 -9.72 28.18
CA GLU A 436 14.89 -9.15 28.01
C GLU A 436 14.73 -7.63 28.04
N MET A 437 15.40 -7.07 29.04
CA MET A 437 15.67 -5.65 29.33
C MET A 437 15.24 -4.66 28.24
N MET A 438 13.97 -4.26 28.23
CA MET A 438 13.63 -2.87 27.86
C MET A 438 13.57 -2.11 29.18
N GLU A 439 14.61 -1.33 29.46
CA GLU A 439 14.44 -0.14 30.30
C GLU A 439 13.49 0.78 29.53
N PRO A 440 12.28 1.06 30.05
CA PRO A 440 11.48 2.11 29.46
C PRO A 440 12.20 3.41 29.80
N ASP A 441 12.80 4.05 28.80
CA ASP A 441 13.26 5.42 28.90
C ASP A 441 12.02 6.32 29.04
N CYS A 442 11.48 6.40 30.25
CA CYS A 442 10.38 7.27 30.61
C CYS A 442 10.99 8.64 30.91
N HIS A 443 10.97 9.55 29.93
CA HIS A 443 11.61 10.86 30.05
C HIS A 443 10.81 11.87 30.88
N PHE A 444 9.53 11.58 31.19
CA PHE A 444 8.67 12.44 32.00
C PHE A 444 8.37 11.84 33.37
N PRO A 445 8.22 12.69 34.39
CA PRO A 445 7.87 12.27 35.74
C PRO A 445 6.46 11.67 35.83
N MET A 446 6.32 10.54 36.53
CA MET A 446 5.03 9.94 36.86
C MET A 446 4.78 9.97 38.37
N VAL A 447 3.60 10.41 38.76
CA VAL A 447 3.15 10.45 40.16
C VAL A 447 1.95 9.52 40.32
N LEU A 448 2.03 8.61 41.28
CA LEU A 448 0.97 7.65 41.59
C LEU A 448 0.20 8.08 42.84
N VAL A 449 -1.13 8.03 42.77
CA VAL A 449 -2.00 8.21 43.92
C VAL A 449 -2.81 6.94 44.15
N THR A 450 -2.45 6.19 45.20
CA THR A 450 -3.14 4.95 45.58
C THR A 450 -2.95 4.64 47.07
N HIS A 451 -3.85 3.85 47.64
CA HIS A 451 -3.70 3.20 48.95
C HIS A 451 -3.26 1.74 48.84
N ASP A 452 -3.12 1.23 47.61
CA ASP A 452 -2.81 -0.17 47.33
C ASP A 452 -1.28 -0.37 47.35
N GLU A 453 -0.77 -0.95 48.43
CA GLU A 453 0.66 -1.24 48.60
C GLU A 453 1.17 -2.23 47.54
N ASP A 454 0.34 -3.16 47.05
CA ASP A 454 0.72 -4.10 45.99
C ASP A 454 0.86 -3.37 44.64
N LEU A 455 0.01 -2.36 44.39
CA LEU A 455 0.13 -1.48 43.22
C LEU A 455 1.40 -0.61 43.30
N VAL A 456 1.71 -0.05 44.48
CA VAL A 456 2.95 0.72 44.69
C VAL A 456 4.19 -0.16 44.50
N LEU A 457 4.17 -1.40 44.99
CA LEU A 457 5.30 -2.33 44.86
C LEU A 457 5.48 -2.84 43.41
N SER A 458 4.40 -3.10 42.69
CA SER A 458 4.44 -3.55 41.30
C SER A 458 4.92 -2.45 40.33
N LEU A 459 4.56 -1.19 40.61
CA LEU A 459 5.01 -0.02 39.84
C LEU A 459 6.40 0.49 40.27
N GLY A 460 6.68 0.47 41.58
CA GLY A 460 7.88 1.05 42.18
C GLY A 460 9.15 0.18 42.07
N SER A 461 9.02 -1.13 41.88
CA SER A 461 10.16 -2.04 41.76
C SER A 461 10.95 -1.92 40.45
N ASN A 462 10.48 -1.12 39.48
CA ASN A 462 11.01 -1.04 38.12
C ASN A 462 11.30 0.39 37.61
N TYR A 463 11.60 1.34 38.50
CA TYR A 463 12.07 2.70 38.16
C TYR A 463 11.10 3.61 37.36
N MET A 464 9.79 3.36 37.33
CA MET A 464 8.85 4.15 36.51
C MET A 464 8.06 5.22 37.26
N VAL A 465 7.77 5.05 38.56
CA VAL A 465 7.01 6.03 39.34
C VAL A 465 7.96 6.80 40.26
N ASP A 466 8.04 8.13 40.06
CA ASP A 466 8.95 9.00 40.82
C ASP A 466 8.46 9.18 42.27
N GLN A 467 7.14 9.27 42.47
CA GLN A 467 6.53 9.44 43.80
C GLN A 467 5.18 8.73 43.89
N ALA A 468 4.90 8.10 45.03
CA ALA A 468 3.61 7.51 45.36
C ALA A 468 3.00 8.19 46.60
N HIS A 469 1.74 8.60 46.50
CA HIS A 469 1.04 9.35 47.54
C HIS A 469 -0.27 8.68 47.91
N ALA A 470 -0.58 8.68 49.21
CA ALA A 470 -1.82 8.12 49.74
C ALA A 470 -3.00 9.11 49.68
N SER A 471 -2.76 10.37 49.30
CA SER A 471 -3.77 11.41 49.19
C SER A 471 -3.71 12.09 47.83
N VAL A 472 -4.89 12.39 47.26
CA VAL A 472 -5.00 13.18 46.03
C VAL A 472 -4.31 14.54 46.20
N GLU A 473 -4.50 15.25 47.31
CA GLU A 473 -3.86 16.56 47.54
C GLU A 473 -2.34 16.49 47.51
N GLN A 474 -1.76 15.45 48.12
CA GLN A 474 -0.31 15.26 48.13
C GLN A 474 0.22 14.88 46.73
N GLY A 475 -0.51 14.03 46.00
CA GLY A 475 -0.19 13.71 44.61
C GLY A 475 -0.27 14.92 43.69
N LEU A 476 -1.30 15.76 43.83
CA LEU A 476 -1.44 17.00 43.05
C LEU A 476 -0.32 18.00 43.32
N GLN A 477 0.06 18.15 44.59
CA GLN A 477 1.17 19.00 44.98
C GLN A 477 2.51 18.46 44.44
N ALA A 478 2.72 17.15 44.51
CA ALA A 478 3.91 16.52 43.95
C ALA A 478 3.99 16.70 42.43
N VAL A 479 2.89 16.52 41.70
CA VAL A 479 2.86 16.76 40.25
C VAL A 479 3.17 18.21 39.91
N THR A 480 2.64 19.17 40.66
CA THR A 480 2.92 20.59 40.40
C THR A 480 4.38 20.96 40.66
N GLU A 481 4.95 20.48 41.77
CA GLU A 481 6.35 20.68 42.09
C GLU A 481 7.25 20.02 41.04
N GLU A 482 6.87 18.84 40.55
CA GLU A 482 7.61 18.07 39.57
C GLU A 482 7.57 18.69 38.17
N ALA A 483 6.41 19.22 37.78
CA ALA A 483 6.24 19.98 36.54
C ALA A 483 7.16 21.21 36.50
N VAL A 484 7.25 21.93 37.61
CA VAL A 484 8.14 23.10 37.75
C VAL A 484 9.61 22.68 37.78
N ARG A 485 9.92 21.53 38.40
CA ARG A 485 11.30 21.04 38.57
C ARG A 485 11.92 20.53 37.28
N LYS A 486 11.19 19.71 36.51
CA LYS A 486 11.71 19.05 35.29
C LYS A 486 11.34 19.77 33.99
N GLY A 487 10.44 20.77 34.03
CA GLY A 487 10.00 21.48 32.83
C GLY A 487 9.18 20.64 31.85
N ALA A 488 8.69 19.48 32.29
CA ALA A 488 7.86 18.54 31.52
C ALA A 488 6.50 18.36 32.22
N THR A 489 5.45 18.06 31.47
CA THR A 489 4.11 17.82 32.04
C THR A 489 4.07 16.42 32.67
N PRO A 490 3.94 16.27 34.00
CA PRO A 490 3.95 14.96 34.62
C PRO A 490 2.62 14.25 34.40
N VAL A 491 2.65 12.93 34.23
CA VAL A 491 1.44 12.10 34.15
C VAL A 491 1.02 11.68 35.56
N LEU A 492 -0.24 11.98 35.92
CA LEU A 492 -0.80 11.58 37.21
C LEU A 492 -1.62 10.30 37.08
N LEU A 493 -1.19 9.25 37.76
CA LEU A 493 -1.89 7.98 37.89
C LEU A 493 -2.83 8.04 39.10
N LEU A 494 -4.14 7.99 38.88
CA LEU A 494 -5.16 8.10 39.93
C LEU A 494 -5.90 6.78 40.12
N ASP A 495 -5.78 6.16 41.30
CA ASP A 495 -6.62 5.04 41.69
C ASP A 495 -8.06 5.50 41.98
N ARG A 496 -9.01 5.04 41.16
CA ARG A 496 -10.43 5.39 41.26
C ARG A 496 -11.01 4.98 42.62
N ALA A 497 -10.52 3.90 43.23
CA ALA A 497 -11.00 3.44 44.52
C ALA A 497 -10.70 4.43 45.66
N LEU A 498 -9.74 5.33 45.47
CA LEU A 498 -9.35 6.35 46.43
C LEU A 498 -10.25 7.59 46.38
N ILE A 499 -10.97 7.79 45.27
CA ILE A 499 -11.72 9.01 44.99
C ILE A 499 -13.22 8.78 45.22
N LYS A 500 -13.81 9.44 46.21
CA LYS A 500 -15.28 9.45 46.40
C LYS A 500 -15.97 10.61 45.68
N GLU A 501 -15.19 11.61 45.25
CA GLU A 501 -15.67 12.82 44.58
C GLU A 501 -15.88 12.58 43.06
N VAL A 502 -16.58 13.49 42.41
CA VAL A 502 -16.78 13.48 40.94
C VAL A 502 -15.51 14.01 40.27
N PRO A 503 -14.98 13.38 39.20
CA PRO A 503 -13.74 13.79 38.53
C PRO A 503 -13.60 15.29 38.19
N GLN A 504 -14.71 15.95 37.83
CA GLN A 504 -14.75 17.39 37.55
C GLN A 504 -14.38 18.28 38.76
N GLU A 505 -14.63 17.84 39.99
CA GLU A 505 -14.30 18.61 41.18
C GLU A 505 -12.78 18.57 41.45
N ILE A 506 -12.15 17.43 41.12
CA ILE A 506 -10.70 17.26 41.14
C ILE A 506 -10.06 18.14 40.06
N GLU A 507 -10.57 18.12 38.82
CA GLU A 507 -10.11 19.00 37.72
C GLU A 507 -10.27 20.49 38.06
N LYS A 508 -11.37 20.91 38.71
CA LYS A 508 -11.55 22.30 39.15
C LYS A 508 -10.59 22.72 40.25
N ARG A 509 -10.21 21.80 41.16
CA ARG A 509 -9.20 22.05 42.19
C ARG A 509 -7.79 22.10 41.59
N LEU A 510 -7.55 21.29 40.56
CA LEU A 510 -6.34 21.29 39.75
C LEU A 510 -6.15 22.58 38.96
N ALA A 511 -7.16 23.00 38.19
CA ALA A 511 -7.13 24.25 37.43
C ALA A 511 -6.98 25.51 38.31
N LYS A 512 -7.25 25.40 39.62
CA LYS A 512 -7.00 26.46 40.60
C LYS A 512 -5.60 26.43 41.21
N SER A 513 -4.91 25.29 41.20
CA SER A 513 -3.59 25.09 41.78
C SER A 513 -2.46 25.18 40.75
N THR A 514 -2.76 24.99 39.46
CA THR A 514 -1.81 25.13 38.37
C THR A 514 -2.09 26.39 37.54
N ASN A 515 -1.10 27.27 37.41
CA ASN A 515 -1.15 28.42 36.50
C ASN A 515 -0.64 28.07 35.08
N ALA A 516 -0.32 26.79 34.85
CA ALA A 516 0.29 26.26 33.65
C ALA A 516 -0.40 24.95 33.24
N GLY A 517 -0.95 24.92 32.03
CA GLY A 517 -1.21 23.70 31.25
C GLY A 517 -2.34 22.76 31.69
N SER A 518 -2.92 22.07 30.71
CA SER A 518 -3.79 20.90 30.91
C SER A 518 -2.96 19.76 31.51
N LEU A 519 -3.23 19.40 32.77
CA LEU A 519 -2.65 18.17 33.33
C LEU A 519 -3.27 16.93 32.70
N GLU A 520 -2.45 15.89 32.56
CA GLU A 520 -2.84 14.63 31.97
C GLU A 520 -2.98 13.53 33.03
N PHE A 521 -4.14 12.86 33.03
CA PHE A 521 -4.47 11.85 34.04
C PHE A 521 -4.66 10.47 33.40
N VAL A 522 -4.20 9.44 34.10
CA VAL A 522 -4.51 8.05 33.80
C VAL A 522 -5.26 7.44 34.98
N TRP A 523 -6.47 6.94 34.75
CA TRP A 523 -7.32 6.35 35.79
C TRP A 523 -7.00 4.88 35.98
N ILE A 524 -7.05 4.38 37.21
CA ILE A 524 -6.93 2.95 37.54
C ILE A 524 -8.24 2.51 38.19
N GLY A 525 -8.94 1.51 37.62
CA GLY A 525 -10.28 1.08 38.07
C GLY A 525 -10.63 -0.35 37.62
N ASP A 526 -11.83 -0.83 37.96
CA ASP A 526 -12.30 -2.18 37.56
C ASP A 526 -13.10 -2.15 36.24
N GLU A 527 -13.01 -3.23 35.44
CA GLU A 527 -13.73 -3.42 34.16
C GLU A 527 -15.23 -3.02 34.17
N GLY A 528 -15.93 -3.30 35.28
CA GLY A 528 -17.36 -3.01 35.44
C GLY A 528 -17.67 -1.53 35.66
N GLU A 529 -16.71 -0.78 36.18
CA GLU A 529 -16.77 0.68 36.33
C GLU A 529 -16.32 1.37 35.03
N ILE A 530 -15.35 0.77 34.32
CA ILE A 530 -14.88 1.21 33.00
C ILE A 530 -15.99 1.07 31.94
N ALA A 531 -16.81 0.02 32.00
CA ALA A 531 -17.96 -0.17 31.10
C ALA A 531 -19.14 0.79 31.35
N GLN A 532 -19.22 1.40 32.55
CA GLN A 532 -20.25 2.39 32.91
C GLN A 532 -19.77 3.85 32.74
N ALA A 533 -18.45 4.06 32.62
CA ALA A 533 -17.82 5.35 32.32
C ALA A 533 -18.12 5.95 30.92
N PRO A 534 -18.46 5.22 29.82
CA PRO A 534 -18.65 5.83 28.50
C PRO A 534 -19.87 6.76 28.44
N ALA A 535 -20.81 6.61 29.39
CA ALA A 535 -22.06 7.38 29.46
C ALA A 535 -21.98 8.62 30.38
N LEU A 536 -20.87 8.78 31.11
CA LEU A 536 -20.66 9.90 32.01
C LEU A 536 -19.65 10.83 31.34
N GLY A 537 -20.14 11.88 30.67
CA GLY A 537 -19.35 12.95 30.05
C GLY A 537 -18.51 13.76 31.05
N TYR A 538 -17.54 13.13 31.69
CA TYR A 538 -16.71 13.70 32.74
C TYR A 538 -15.24 13.38 32.45
N ALA A 539 -14.46 14.47 32.32
CA ALA A 539 -13.00 14.61 32.26
C ALA A 539 -12.46 14.97 30.87
N SER A 540 -12.30 16.27 30.61
CA SER A 540 -11.67 16.83 29.40
C SER A 540 -10.18 16.49 29.24
N SER A 541 -9.59 15.83 30.25
CA SER A 541 -8.13 15.70 30.42
C SER A 541 -7.63 14.28 30.74
N ALA A 542 -8.50 13.27 30.74
CA ALA A 542 -8.07 11.89 30.96
C ALA A 542 -7.48 11.27 29.68
N LEU A 543 -6.21 10.85 29.74
CA LEU A 543 -5.50 10.15 28.67
C LEU A 543 -6.02 8.72 28.48
N SER A 544 -6.18 7.96 29.57
CA SER A 544 -6.52 6.54 29.52
C SER A 544 -7.04 5.96 30.85
N TRP A 545 -7.51 4.70 30.82
CA TRP A 545 -7.96 3.91 31.98
C TRP A 545 -7.24 2.55 32.04
N ILE A 546 -6.89 2.10 33.25
CA ILE A 546 -6.18 0.86 33.56
C ILE A 546 -7.08 -0.07 34.37
N ASP A 547 -7.18 -1.35 33.96
CA ASP A 547 -7.92 -2.37 34.72
C ASP A 547 -7.09 -2.95 35.89
N ARG A 548 -7.68 -2.98 37.09
CA ARG A 548 -7.09 -3.48 38.34
C ARG A 548 -6.95 -5.00 38.41
N ARG A 549 -7.69 -5.79 37.62
CA ARG A 549 -7.81 -7.25 37.81
C ARG A 549 -6.70 -8.10 37.20
N GLN A 550 -5.72 -7.52 36.51
CA GLN A 550 -4.63 -8.30 35.90
C GLN A 550 -3.21 -7.88 36.38
N PRO A 551 -2.82 -8.22 37.62
CA PRO A 551 -1.52 -7.86 38.22
C PRO A 551 -0.29 -8.57 37.61
N ARG A 552 -0.43 -9.29 36.49
CA ARG A 552 0.66 -10.01 35.79
C ARG A 552 1.16 -9.33 34.52
N TYR A 553 0.54 -8.22 34.10
CA TYR A 553 0.87 -7.56 32.84
C TYR A 553 1.71 -6.33 33.07
N ASP A 554 2.63 -6.11 32.13
CA ASP A 554 3.72 -5.17 32.26
C ASP A 554 3.18 -3.73 32.22
N LEU A 555 2.98 -3.11 33.39
CA LEU A 555 2.54 -1.72 33.54
C LEU A 555 3.46 -0.75 32.76
N ARG A 556 4.69 -1.18 32.41
CA ARG A 556 5.61 -0.51 31.48
C ARG A 556 5.01 -0.27 30.09
N LYS A 557 4.21 -1.20 29.57
CA LYS A 557 3.56 -1.05 28.25
C LYS A 557 2.48 0.02 28.27
N LEU A 558 1.75 0.14 29.38
CA LEU A 558 0.72 1.18 29.55
C LEU A 558 1.36 2.55 29.77
N ALA A 559 2.46 2.62 30.51
CA ALA A 559 3.27 3.85 30.60
C ALA A 559 3.86 4.24 29.23
N SER A 560 4.33 3.27 28.43
CA SER A 560 4.75 3.51 27.05
C SER A 560 3.60 3.97 26.15
N PHE A 561 2.39 3.41 26.32
CA PHE A 561 1.20 3.87 25.62
C PHE A 561 0.84 5.31 25.99
N ALA A 562 0.87 5.65 27.29
CA ALA A 562 0.68 7.01 27.77
C ALA A 562 1.76 7.96 27.23
N ASN A 563 3.04 7.53 27.16
CA ASN A 563 4.15 8.29 26.58
C ASN A 563 3.84 8.71 25.12
N HIS A 564 3.49 7.74 24.27
CA HIS A 564 3.18 8.03 22.86
C HIS A 564 1.96 8.94 22.68
N LEU A 565 1.00 8.91 23.61
CA LEU A 565 -0.15 9.83 23.62
C LEU A 565 0.26 11.23 24.10
N HIS A 566 1.16 11.33 25.08
CA HIS A 566 1.68 12.58 25.64
C HIS A 566 2.59 13.35 24.66
N ASP A 567 3.57 12.68 24.04
CA ASP A 567 4.39 13.27 22.95
C ASP A 567 3.52 13.78 21.80
N SER A 568 2.39 13.11 21.56
CA SER A 568 1.43 13.53 20.55
C SER A 568 0.66 14.79 20.94
N LEU A 569 0.55 15.11 22.24
CA LEU A 569 -0.11 16.30 22.79
C LEU A 569 0.85 17.48 22.93
N ASP A 570 2.10 17.26 23.37
CA ASP A 570 3.11 18.30 23.43
C ASP A 570 3.45 18.85 22.03
N GLY A 571 3.39 18.01 20.98
CA GLY A 571 3.45 18.48 19.59
C GLY A 571 2.27 19.36 19.13
N ILE A 572 1.16 19.40 19.87
CA ILE A 572 -0.02 20.26 19.59
C ILE A 572 0.07 21.58 20.37
N THR A 573 0.68 21.58 21.56
CA THR A 573 0.94 22.79 22.38
C THR A 573 2.25 23.49 22.02
N ALA A 574 3.22 22.79 21.42
CA ALA A 574 4.52 23.31 21.00
C ALA A 574 4.49 23.98 19.60
N THR A 575 3.42 24.67 19.22
CA THR A 575 3.48 25.61 18.09
C THR A 575 4.19 26.93 18.43
N SER A 576 4.88 27.01 19.57
CA SER A 576 5.65 28.20 19.95
C SER A 576 6.73 27.95 21.00
N HIS A 577 7.54 26.90 20.85
CA HIS A 577 8.91 26.93 21.36
C HIS A 577 9.84 26.16 20.43
N GLU A 578 10.89 26.87 20.03
CA GLU A 578 11.98 26.48 19.18
C GLU A 578 12.62 25.17 19.67
N ASN A 579 12.37 24.05 18.98
CA ASN A 579 13.50 23.19 18.66
C ASN A 579 14.31 23.99 17.66
N SER A 580 15.33 24.69 18.15
CA SER A 580 16.33 25.29 17.29
C SER A 580 16.82 24.18 16.37
N PRO A 581 16.67 24.28 15.03
CA PRO A 581 17.32 23.34 14.15
C PRO A 581 18.81 23.44 14.48
N GLN A 582 19.42 22.35 14.95
CA GLN A 582 20.87 22.29 14.93
C GLN A 582 21.27 22.52 13.48
N SER A 583 22.04 23.59 13.23
CA SER A 583 22.64 23.79 11.91
C SER A 583 23.50 22.56 11.63
N ARG A 584 23.22 21.89 10.52
CA ARG A 584 23.92 20.68 10.07
C ARG A 584 24.67 21.05 8.81
N THR A 585 25.85 20.49 8.63
CA THR A 585 26.64 20.70 7.41
C THR A 585 26.34 19.57 6.42
N ILE A 586 25.63 19.90 5.35
CA ILE A 586 25.13 18.94 4.35
C ILE A 586 25.88 19.14 3.03
N LEU A 587 26.48 18.07 2.52
CA LEU A 587 27.07 18.06 1.18
C LEU A 587 25.99 17.69 0.15
N VAL A 588 25.87 18.44 -0.93
CA VAL A 588 24.94 18.15 -2.03
C VAL A 588 25.74 18.01 -3.32
N ALA A 589 25.72 16.82 -3.88
CA ALA A 589 26.35 16.49 -5.16
C ALA A 589 25.26 16.29 -6.22
N ASP A 590 25.22 17.15 -7.22
CA ASP A 590 24.26 17.09 -8.35
C ASP A 590 24.94 17.74 -9.56
N ASP A 591 24.87 17.14 -10.74
CA ASP A 591 25.53 17.68 -11.93
C ASP A 591 24.80 18.89 -12.53
N ASN A 592 23.54 19.06 -12.14
CA ASN A 592 22.70 20.15 -12.58
C ASN A 592 22.69 21.28 -11.54
N LYS A 593 23.35 22.39 -11.86
CA LYS A 593 23.40 23.60 -11.03
C LYS A 593 22.01 24.12 -10.60
N THR A 594 20.97 23.95 -11.42
CA THR A 594 19.60 24.37 -11.04
C THR A 594 19.07 23.50 -9.90
N ASN A 595 19.30 22.18 -9.93
CA ASN A 595 18.92 21.29 -8.85
C ASN A 595 19.70 21.60 -7.57
N GLN A 596 21.01 21.78 -7.68
CA GLN A 596 21.87 22.18 -6.56
C GLN A 596 21.30 23.41 -5.86
N MET A 597 20.91 24.42 -6.63
CA MET A 597 20.39 25.68 -6.14
C MET A 597 19.01 25.56 -5.48
N VAL A 598 18.10 24.74 -6.03
CA VAL A 598 16.80 24.47 -5.39
C VAL A 598 16.98 23.76 -4.04
N ILE A 599 17.83 22.73 -4.01
CA ILE A 599 18.13 21.96 -2.80
C ILE A 599 18.82 22.86 -1.76
N GLU A 600 19.79 23.67 -2.20
CA GLU A 600 20.48 24.64 -1.35
C GLU A 600 19.48 25.60 -0.69
N LYS A 601 18.56 26.20 -1.45
CA LYS A 601 17.56 27.13 -0.88
C LYS A 601 16.62 26.43 0.09
N MET A 602 16.19 25.19 -0.19
CA MET A 602 15.38 24.41 0.75
C MET A 602 16.13 24.16 2.06
N LEU A 603 17.37 23.69 1.99
CA LEU A 603 18.20 23.38 3.16
C LEU A 603 18.60 24.62 3.97
N ILE A 604 18.97 25.72 3.32
CA ILE A 604 19.25 27.00 3.99
C ILE A 604 17.99 27.53 4.68
N SER A 605 16.81 27.39 4.06
CA SER A 605 15.53 27.80 4.68
C SER A 605 15.16 26.96 5.90
N MET A 606 15.70 25.75 6.01
CA MET A 606 15.58 24.86 7.18
C MET A 606 16.66 25.14 8.24
N GLY A 607 17.61 26.04 7.97
CA GLY A 607 18.67 26.43 8.90
C GLY A 607 19.92 25.55 8.85
N HIS A 608 20.19 24.87 7.72
CA HIS A 608 21.38 24.04 7.52
C HIS A 608 22.45 24.75 6.67
N ASP A 609 23.72 24.40 6.90
CA ASP A 609 24.86 24.84 6.09
C ASP A 609 25.06 23.86 4.93
N VAL A 610 25.18 24.36 3.70
CA VAL A 610 25.20 23.54 2.49
C VAL A 610 26.49 23.74 1.72
N ILE A 611 27.11 22.64 1.28
CA ILE A 611 28.27 22.65 0.37
C ILE A 611 27.84 21.94 -0.91
N LEU A 612 28.06 22.60 -2.05
CA LEU A 612 27.64 22.12 -3.37
C LEU A 612 28.84 21.59 -4.16
N VAL A 613 28.68 20.44 -4.82
CA VAL A 613 29.67 19.86 -5.74
C VAL A 613 29.00 19.35 -7.01
N GLY A 614 29.71 19.42 -8.13
CA GLY A 614 29.15 19.16 -9.46
C GLY A 614 29.29 17.72 -9.99
N ASP A 615 30.04 16.87 -9.31
CA ASP A 615 30.27 15.48 -9.72
C ASP A 615 30.67 14.59 -8.53
N GLY A 616 30.64 13.27 -8.72
CA GLY A 616 30.97 12.31 -7.66
C GLY A 616 32.45 12.32 -7.24
N GLN A 617 33.36 12.79 -8.10
CA GLN A 617 34.79 12.87 -7.79
C GLN A 617 35.06 14.00 -6.80
N GLN A 618 34.48 15.17 -7.05
CA GLN A 618 34.49 16.31 -6.12
C GLN A 618 33.79 15.96 -4.80
N ALA A 619 32.71 15.19 -4.85
CA ALA A 619 32.03 14.70 -3.65
C ALA A 619 32.96 13.82 -2.81
N LEU A 620 33.71 12.90 -3.44
CA LEU A 620 34.67 12.02 -2.76
C LEU A 620 35.85 12.80 -2.16
N GLU A 621 36.38 13.80 -2.88
CA GLU A 621 37.45 14.68 -2.40
C GLU A 621 37.00 15.48 -1.17
N GLN A 622 35.80 16.08 -1.23
CA GLN A 622 35.23 16.78 -0.07
C GLN A 622 35.01 15.85 1.11
N LEU A 623 34.51 14.63 0.87
CA LEU A 623 34.30 13.62 1.90
C LEU A 623 35.59 13.11 2.58
N GLN A 624 36.75 13.21 1.89
CA GLN A 624 38.06 12.89 2.47
C GLN A 624 38.64 14.04 3.29
N GLU A 625 38.35 15.28 2.92
CA GLU A 625 38.90 16.48 3.56
C GLU A 625 38.00 17.07 4.66
N GLY A 626 36.69 16.82 4.61
CA GLY A 626 35.68 17.47 5.44
C GLY A 626 34.84 16.52 6.31
N CYS A 627 34.25 17.07 7.37
CA CYS A 627 33.24 16.39 8.20
C CYS A 627 31.85 16.92 7.85
N PHE A 628 30.98 16.05 7.35
CA PHE A 628 29.59 16.38 7.03
C PHE A 628 28.65 15.56 7.90
N ASP A 629 27.45 16.07 8.16
CA ASP A 629 26.41 15.35 8.90
C ASP A 629 25.59 14.43 7.98
N LEU A 630 25.48 14.81 6.70
CA LEU A 630 24.70 14.11 5.68
C LEU A 630 25.23 14.48 4.28
N VAL A 631 25.17 13.54 3.35
CA VAL A 631 25.38 13.81 1.92
C VAL A 631 24.11 13.52 1.14
N LEU A 632 23.69 14.44 0.28
CA LEU A 632 22.70 14.20 -0.77
C LEU A 632 23.44 14.03 -2.09
N MET A 633 23.32 12.89 -2.75
CA MET A 633 24.16 12.55 -3.90
C MET A 633 23.32 12.07 -5.07
N ASP A 634 23.34 12.82 -6.18
CA ASP A 634 22.75 12.37 -7.43
C ASP A 634 23.47 11.12 -7.96
N ILE A 635 22.69 10.16 -8.42
CA ILE A 635 23.21 8.92 -8.98
C ILE A 635 23.86 9.20 -10.34
N ASN A 636 23.18 9.97 -11.19
CA ASN A 636 23.59 10.20 -12.56
C ASN A 636 24.39 11.50 -12.65
N MET A 637 25.69 11.42 -12.41
CA MET A 637 26.62 12.53 -12.55
C MET A 637 27.78 12.15 -13.50
N PRO A 638 28.34 13.11 -14.26
CA PRO A 638 29.50 12.89 -15.11
C PRO A 638 30.76 12.67 -14.25
N VAL A 639 31.86 12.22 -14.89
CA VAL A 639 33.17 11.93 -14.27
C VAL A 639 33.14 10.71 -13.34
N LEU A 640 32.39 10.78 -12.25
CA LEU A 640 32.18 9.68 -11.31
C LEU A 640 30.71 9.66 -10.90
N ASN A 641 30.05 8.53 -11.17
CA ASN A 641 28.66 8.28 -10.80
C ASN A 641 28.51 8.24 -9.27
N GLY A 642 27.35 8.66 -8.74
CA GLY A 642 27.09 8.67 -7.29
C GLY A 642 27.19 7.29 -6.60
N LEU A 643 26.84 6.21 -7.29
CA LEU A 643 27.05 4.82 -6.83
C LEU A 643 28.54 4.47 -6.73
N ASP A 644 29.31 4.75 -7.77
CA ASP A 644 30.76 4.48 -7.80
C ASP A 644 31.49 5.34 -6.75
N ALA A 645 31.06 6.59 -6.57
CA ALA A 645 31.57 7.49 -5.53
C ALA A 645 31.27 6.97 -4.12
N SER A 646 30.06 6.44 -3.90
CA SER A 646 29.66 5.87 -2.61
C SER A 646 30.35 4.54 -2.31
N GLU A 647 30.58 3.70 -3.33
CA GLU A 647 31.35 2.46 -3.19
C GLU A 647 32.80 2.77 -2.80
N GLN A 648 33.43 3.73 -3.47
CA GLN A 648 34.79 4.17 -3.14
C GLN A 648 34.87 4.77 -1.74
N TYR A 649 33.91 5.63 -1.36
CA TYR A 649 33.87 6.21 -0.01
C TYR A 649 33.70 5.15 1.07
N THR A 650 32.78 4.20 0.87
CA THR A 650 32.54 3.09 1.81
C THR A 650 33.79 2.23 1.95
N GLY A 651 34.47 1.88 0.85
CA GLY A 651 35.73 1.13 0.87
C GLY A 651 36.84 1.86 1.64
N ILE A 652 36.97 3.18 1.48
CA ILE A 652 37.93 4.00 2.23
C ILE A 652 37.60 3.99 3.73
N CYS A 653 36.32 4.13 4.10
CA CYS A 653 35.89 4.09 5.49
C CYS A 653 36.15 2.72 6.13
N GLU A 654 35.90 1.62 5.41
CA GLU A 654 36.17 0.25 5.88
C GLU A 654 37.68 -0.01 6.07
N GLU A 655 38.52 0.41 5.13
CA GLU A 655 39.98 0.28 5.23
C GLU A 655 40.57 1.07 6.40
N GLN A 656 39.98 2.23 6.71
CA GLN A 656 40.43 3.12 7.79
C GLN A 656 39.73 2.88 9.13
N GLY A 657 38.73 1.99 9.18
CA GLY A 657 37.93 1.71 10.37
C GLY A 657 37.11 2.91 10.86
N LEU A 658 36.70 3.80 9.95
CA LEU A 658 35.94 5.01 10.23
C LEU A 658 34.44 4.78 10.02
N VAL A 659 33.60 5.44 10.83
CA VAL A 659 32.16 5.52 10.58
C VAL A 659 31.93 6.57 9.49
N GLY A 660 31.56 6.12 8.30
CA GLY A 660 31.28 6.99 7.15
C GLY A 660 30.11 7.94 7.40
N THR A 661 30.15 9.11 6.78
CA THR A 661 29.02 10.05 6.72
C THR A 661 27.86 9.39 5.97
N PRO A 662 26.61 9.49 6.45
CA PRO A 662 25.47 8.92 5.74
C PRO A 662 25.24 9.61 4.38
N ILE A 663 25.04 8.82 3.34
CA ILE A 663 24.77 9.23 1.96
C ILE A 663 23.32 8.87 1.60
N LEU A 664 22.55 9.86 1.15
CA LEU A 664 21.23 9.70 0.56
C LEU A 664 21.30 9.92 -0.95
N ALA A 665 20.85 8.94 -1.72
CA ALA A 665 20.80 9.04 -3.17
C ALA A 665 19.69 10.01 -3.61
N LEU A 666 19.95 10.85 -4.60
CA LEU A 666 18.93 11.59 -5.33
C LEU A 666 18.72 10.89 -6.67
N THR A 667 17.48 10.48 -6.96
CA THR A 667 17.20 9.78 -8.23
C THR A 667 15.91 10.26 -8.89
N ALA A 668 15.93 10.33 -10.22
CA ALA A 668 14.75 10.50 -11.05
C ALA A 668 14.00 9.19 -11.29
N ASP A 669 14.70 8.05 -11.22
CA ASP A 669 14.16 6.70 -11.43
C ASP A 669 14.38 5.86 -10.17
N ALA A 670 13.29 5.57 -9.47
CA ALA A 670 13.33 4.73 -8.27
C ALA A 670 12.63 3.41 -8.53
N ASN A 671 13.31 2.57 -9.29
CA ASN A 671 13.03 1.16 -9.34
C ASN A 671 13.74 0.45 -8.18
N LEU A 672 13.31 -0.79 -7.88
CA LEU A 672 13.93 -1.57 -6.82
C LEU A 672 15.36 -1.99 -7.13
N GLU A 673 15.74 -2.04 -8.40
CA GLU A 673 17.12 -2.33 -8.80
C GLU A 673 18.06 -1.18 -8.37
N MET A 674 17.64 0.08 -8.54
CA MET A 674 18.41 1.24 -8.12
C MET A 674 18.48 1.35 -6.59
N GLU A 675 17.37 1.14 -5.87
CA GLU A 675 17.41 1.10 -4.39
C GLU A 675 18.32 -0.01 -3.85
N GLN A 676 18.37 -1.17 -4.53
CA GLN A 676 19.29 -2.25 -4.19
C GLN A 676 20.74 -1.88 -4.50
N ALA A 677 21.00 -1.27 -5.66
CA ALA A 677 22.33 -0.78 -6.01
C ALA A 677 22.83 0.23 -4.97
N CYS A 678 22.00 1.21 -4.59
CA CYS A 678 22.32 2.19 -3.54
C CYS A 678 22.66 1.52 -2.20
N LYS A 679 21.90 0.49 -1.78
CA LYS A 679 22.16 -0.23 -0.53
C LYS A 679 23.45 -1.05 -0.57
N VAL A 680 23.76 -1.69 -1.70
CA VAL A 680 24.99 -2.48 -1.87
C VAL A 680 26.23 -1.61 -1.74
N VAL A 681 26.18 -0.38 -2.25
CA VAL A 681 27.30 0.58 -2.17
C VAL A 681 27.33 1.39 -0.86
N GLY A 682 26.48 1.04 0.12
CA GLY A 682 26.51 1.64 1.46
C GLY A 682 25.69 2.91 1.66
N MET A 683 24.79 3.29 0.74
CA MET A 683 23.89 4.44 0.93
C MET A 683 22.73 4.10 1.88
N GLN A 684 22.33 5.07 2.72
CA GLN A 684 21.36 4.89 3.80
C GLN A 684 19.90 5.10 3.36
N GLY A 685 19.67 5.70 2.20
CA GLY A 685 18.32 5.96 1.68
C GLY A 685 18.34 6.62 0.30
N CYS A 686 17.15 6.77 -0.31
CA CYS A 686 16.96 7.43 -1.59
C CYS A 686 15.84 8.48 -1.49
N LEU A 687 16.02 9.63 -2.14
CA LEU A 687 15.02 10.68 -2.31
C LEU A 687 14.67 10.82 -3.79
N HIS A 688 13.37 10.90 -4.07
CA HIS A 688 12.87 11.04 -5.42
C HIS A 688 12.88 12.50 -5.87
N LYS A 689 13.33 12.74 -7.10
CA LYS A 689 13.18 14.04 -7.77
C LYS A 689 11.79 14.12 -8.44
N PRO A 690 11.03 15.22 -8.33
CA PRO A 690 11.35 16.47 -7.62
C PRO A 690 11.22 16.33 -6.10
N ILE A 691 12.18 16.91 -5.37
CA ILE A 691 12.32 16.75 -3.92
C ILE A 691 11.27 17.62 -3.20
N ASP A 692 10.42 16.99 -2.39
CA ASP A 692 9.45 17.66 -1.51
C ASP A 692 10.12 18.07 -0.20
N ARG A 693 9.83 19.29 0.27
CA ARG A 693 10.31 19.85 1.54
C ARG A 693 10.04 18.93 2.74
N THR A 694 8.86 18.32 2.79
CA THR A 694 8.44 17.48 3.91
C THR A 694 9.18 16.15 3.95
N ASP A 695 9.47 15.58 2.77
CA ASP A 695 10.22 14.32 2.66
C ASP A 695 11.71 14.54 2.88
N LEU A 696 12.24 15.68 2.44
CA LEU A 696 13.62 16.10 2.73
C LEU A 696 13.85 16.31 4.23
N SER A 697 12.95 17.03 4.93
CA SER A 697 13.04 17.23 6.38
C SER A 697 13.00 15.91 7.15
N LYS A 698 12.08 15.00 6.80
CA LYS A 698 11.99 13.68 7.45
C LYS A 698 13.25 12.86 7.23
N ALA A 699 13.81 12.87 6.02
CA ALA A 699 15.01 12.11 5.70
C ALA A 699 16.24 12.66 6.45
N ILE A 700 16.36 13.98 6.59
CA ILE A 700 17.43 14.61 7.38
C ILE A 700 17.28 14.23 8.86
N ASP A 701 16.08 14.31 9.43
CA ASP A 701 15.86 13.97 10.84
C ASP A 701 16.09 12.48 11.13
N LEU A 702 15.72 11.60 10.20
CA LEU A 702 15.91 10.15 10.34
C LEU A 702 17.38 9.75 10.26
N HIS A 703 18.15 10.31 9.32
CA HIS A 703 19.48 9.82 9.00
C HIS A 703 20.62 10.61 9.65
N ALA A 704 20.37 11.84 10.11
CA ALA A 704 21.37 12.60 10.87
C ALA A 704 21.49 12.16 12.35
N GLN A 705 20.46 11.52 12.92
CA GLN A 705 20.49 11.01 14.31
C GLN A 705 21.42 9.80 14.50
N VAL A 706 21.78 9.10 13.41
CA VAL A 706 22.62 7.90 13.43
C VAL A 706 24.05 8.16 13.91
N ARG A 707 24.50 9.43 13.94
CA ARG A 707 25.82 9.81 14.47
C ARG A 707 25.87 10.09 15.96
N THR A 708 24.74 10.44 16.61
CA THR A 708 24.72 10.76 18.04
C THR A 708 24.58 9.54 18.95
N ASP A 709 24.02 8.43 18.44
CA ASP A 709 23.76 7.24 19.27
C ASP A 709 24.80 6.11 19.10
N ASN A 710 25.63 6.15 18.06
CA ASN A 710 26.58 5.08 17.75
C ASN A 710 27.91 5.10 18.56
N ASP A 711 28.06 6.02 19.52
CA ASP A 711 29.14 5.96 20.52
C ASP A 711 28.89 4.88 21.60
N ASN A 712 27.73 4.19 21.58
CA ASN A 712 27.45 3.07 22.48
C ASN A 712 26.72 1.90 21.79
N GLN A 713 27.55 0.93 21.36
CA GLN A 713 27.25 -0.49 21.16
C GLN A 713 26.41 -0.88 19.92
N GLY A 714 27.06 -1.63 19.02
CA GLY A 714 26.51 -2.08 17.75
C GLY A 714 25.65 -3.34 17.81
N ILE A 715 25.00 -3.64 16.68
CA ILE A 715 24.45 -4.95 16.27
C ILE A 715 24.30 -4.99 14.73
N ASP A 716 24.42 -6.21 14.22
CA ASP A 716 24.37 -6.81 12.87
C ASP A 716 23.24 -6.40 11.88
N PRO A 717 23.44 -6.67 10.56
CA PRO A 717 22.64 -6.13 9.46
C PRO A 717 21.35 -6.92 9.15
N VAL A 718 20.29 -6.20 8.74
CA VAL A 718 19.00 -6.75 8.32
C VAL A 718 18.84 -6.68 6.79
N GLU A 719 18.61 -7.84 6.16
CA GLU A 719 18.32 -7.98 4.73
C GLU A 719 16.95 -7.39 4.31
N PRO A 720 16.84 -6.73 3.14
CA PRO A 720 15.57 -6.27 2.59
C PRO A 720 15.06 -7.14 1.42
N SER A 721 13.82 -7.63 1.54
CA SER A 721 13.07 -8.25 0.45
C SER A 721 11.92 -7.36 -0.05
N GLN A 722 12.11 -6.82 -1.26
CA GLN A 722 11.19 -6.82 -2.41
C GLN A 722 9.79 -6.17 -2.29
N LEU A 723 9.68 -4.93 -2.81
CA LEU A 723 8.55 -4.54 -3.66
C LEU A 723 8.90 -4.90 -5.13
N GLN A 724 7.93 -4.93 -6.04
CA GLN A 724 8.16 -5.00 -7.49
C GLN A 724 7.11 -4.11 -8.17
N GLU A 725 7.63 -3.08 -8.85
CA GLU A 725 7.29 -2.51 -10.17
C GLU A 725 5.82 -2.37 -10.64
N GLN A 726 5.49 -1.14 -11.08
CA GLN A 726 4.82 -0.93 -12.37
C GLN A 726 5.14 0.44 -13.00
N GLU A 727 5.65 0.38 -14.22
CA GLU A 727 6.16 1.42 -15.13
C GLU A 727 5.14 2.52 -15.47
N THR A 728 5.58 3.78 -15.61
CA THR A 728 4.81 4.86 -16.25
C THR A 728 5.59 5.44 -17.43
N LYS A 729 5.12 5.16 -18.65
CA LYS A 729 5.53 5.83 -19.89
C LYS A 729 4.97 7.25 -19.92
N THR A 730 5.84 8.24 -20.07
CA THR A 730 5.52 9.67 -20.20
C THR A 730 5.26 10.04 -21.67
N ASN A 731 3.99 10.18 -22.05
CA ASN A 731 3.58 10.85 -23.29
C ASN A 731 3.01 12.25 -22.96
N LEU A 732 3.70 13.29 -23.43
CA LEU A 732 3.21 14.66 -23.48
C LEU A 732 2.97 15.01 -24.95
N GLU A 733 1.80 15.58 -25.26
CA GLU A 733 1.34 15.91 -26.62
C GLU A 733 2.12 17.10 -27.23
N GLU A 734 2.37 17.02 -28.54
CA GLU A 734 3.05 18.01 -29.38
C GLU A 734 2.17 19.26 -29.63
N VAL A 735 2.72 20.46 -29.41
CA VAL A 735 2.09 21.73 -29.79
C VAL A 735 2.79 22.27 -31.05
N PRO A 736 2.06 22.68 -32.11
CA PRO A 736 2.68 23.18 -33.34
C PRO A 736 3.54 24.44 -33.12
N VAL A 737 4.80 24.40 -33.56
CA VAL A 737 5.86 25.41 -33.29
C VAL A 737 5.53 26.81 -33.85
N GLU A 738 4.61 26.93 -34.80
CA GLU A 738 4.35 28.16 -35.58
C GLU A 738 3.57 29.27 -34.83
N GLN A 739 3.18 29.07 -33.57
CA GLN A 739 2.43 30.05 -32.77
C GLN A 739 3.07 30.42 -31.41
N LEU A 740 4.28 29.93 -31.12
CA LEU A 740 4.93 30.14 -29.82
C LEU A 740 5.79 31.40 -29.82
N SER A 741 5.70 32.20 -28.75
CA SER A 741 6.68 33.25 -28.48
C SER A 741 8.05 32.62 -28.18
N PRO A 742 9.18 33.19 -28.64
CA PRO A 742 10.52 32.62 -28.43
C PRO A 742 10.85 32.36 -26.95
N VAL A 743 10.34 33.21 -26.06
CA VAL A 743 10.49 33.15 -24.61
C VAL A 743 9.13 33.37 -23.94
N CYS A 744 8.89 32.69 -22.82
CA CYS A 744 7.71 32.91 -22.00
C CYS A 744 7.95 34.03 -20.99
N GLU A 745 7.40 35.23 -21.25
CA GLU A 745 7.57 36.38 -20.35
C GLU A 745 7.05 36.12 -18.92
N THR A 746 6.01 35.30 -18.74
CA THR A 746 5.52 34.94 -17.40
C THR A 746 6.53 34.10 -16.64
N THR A 747 7.14 33.10 -17.28
CA THR A 747 8.18 32.26 -16.65
C THR A 747 9.43 33.07 -16.29
N VAL A 748 9.84 34.01 -17.15
CA VAL A 748 10.98 34.89 -16.85
C VAL A 748 10.66 35.85 -15.71
N ASN A 749 9.44 36.40 -15.65
CA ASN A 749 9.02 37.25 -14.53
C ASN A 749 8.89 36.47 -13.21
N ASP A 750 8.38 35.24 -13.24
CA ASP A 750 8.33 34.35 -12.08
C ASP A 750 9.75 34.06 -11.53
N LEU A 751 10.74 33.91 -12.43
CA LEU A 751 12.15 33.74 -12.07
C LEU A 751 12.76 35.03 -11.48
N VAL A 752 12.38 36.20 -12.00
CA VAL A 752 12.81 37.51 -11.47
C VAL A 752 12.24 37.74 -10.07
N ASP A 753 11.00 37.29 -9.81
CA ASP A 753 10.36 37.40 -8.50
C ASP A 753 10.96 36.42 -7.46
N LEU A 754 11.52 35.30 -7.91
CA LEU A 754 12.18 34.29 -7.06
C LEU A 754 13.60 34.68 -6.62
N GLY A 755 14.39 35.29 -7.50
CA GLY A 755 15.82 35.51 -7.25
C GLY A 755 16.34 36.92 -7.55
N GLY A 756 15.51 37.82 -8.07
CA GLY A 756 15.91 39.14 -8.55
C GLY A 756 16.44 39.11 -10.00
N LYS A 757 16.67 40.29 -10.59
CA LYS A 757 17.12 40.40 -12.00
C LYS A 757 18.55 39.92 -12.21
N ASP A 758 19.43 40.12 -11.23
CA ASP A 758 20.83 39.70 -11.31
C ASP A 758 20.95 38.18 -11.40
N PHE A 759 20.09 37.47 -10.66
CA PHE A 759 19.96 36.01 -10.68
C PHE A 759 19.52 35.46 -12.04
N VAL A 760 18.48 36.04 -12.63
CA VAL A 760 17.97 35.58 -13.94
C VAL A 760 18.96 35.92 -15.06
N SER A 761 19.72 37.01 -14.90
CA SER A 761 20.78 37.38 -15.84
C SER A 761 21.93 36.37 -15.82
N GLU A 762 22.36 35.92 -14.63
CA GLU A 762 23.38 34.86 -14.49
C GLU A 762 22.90 33.53 -15.07
N LEU A 763 21.63 33.17 -14.84
CA LEU A 763 21.03 31.96 -15.41
C LEU A 763 20.91 32.02 -16.94
N ALA A 764 20.56 33.19 -17.49
CA ALA A 764 20.50 33.41 -18.94
C ALA A 764 21.88 33.39 -19.60
N GLU A 765 22.91 33.89 -18.92
CA GLU A 765 24.31 33.85 -19.39
C GLU A 765 24.86 32.42 -19.40
N GLN A 766 24.57 31.63 -18.36
CA GLN A 766 24.92 30.22 -18.29
C GLN A 766 24.19 29.40 -19.36
N PHE A 767 22.87 29.60 -19.51
CA PHE A 767 22.08 28.96 -20.56
C PHE A 767 22.64 29.25 -21.96
N SER A 768 23.03 30.49 -22.23
CA SER A 768 23.60 30.85 -23.53
C SER A 768 24.91 30.08 -23.82
N HIS A 769 25.80 29.95 -22.84
CA HIS A 769 27.03 29.17 -22.98
C HIS A 769 26.74 27.69 -23.21
N ASP A 770 25.83 27.11 -22.42
CA ASP A 770 25.50 25.68 -22.50
C ASP A 770 24.81 25.34 -23.82
N ALA A 771 23.91 26.20 -24.29
CA ALA A 771 23.25 26.04 -25.57
C ALA A 771 24.24 26.20 -26.75
N ALA A 772 25.26 27.06 -26.64
CA ALA A 772 26.29 27.20 -27.67
C ALA A 772 27.18 25.94 -27.75
N ASN A 773 27.51 25.35 -26.60
CA ASN A 773 28.26 24.10 -26.53
C ASN A 773 27.43 22.90 -27.04
N ALA A 774 26.14 22.85 -26.70
CA ALA A 774 25.22 21.82 -27.20
C ALA A 774 25.09 21.87 -28.72
N LEU A 775 25.02 23.08 -29.31
CA LEU A 775 24.96 23.25 -30.77
C LEU A 775 26.21 22.68 -31.48
N LEU A 776 27.40 22.84 -30.88
CA LEU A 776 28.64 22.26 -31.43
C LEU A 776 28.63 20.73 -31.39
N LYS A 777 28.23 20.14 -30.26
CA LYS A 777 28.16 18.68 -30.12
C LYS A 777 27.06 18.05 -30.99
N LEU A 778 25.91 18.72 -31.15
CA LEU A 778 24.88 18.31 -32.10
C LEU A 778 25.39 18.37 -33.53
N SER A 779 26.23 19.36 -33.88
CA SER A 779 26.93 19.42 -35.17
C SER A 779 27.88 18.24 -35.36
N ASP A 780 28.67 17.90 -34.34
CA ASP A 780 29.59 16.75 -34.40
C ASP A 780 28.82 15.42 -34.54
N ALA A 781 27.67 15.28 -33.87
CA ALA A 781 26.81 14.10 -33.97
C ALA A 781 26.16 13.96 -35.35
N VAL A 782 25.79 15.07 -36.01
CA VAL A 782 25.31 15.06 -37.41
C VAL A 782 26.43 14.66 -38.37
N ASP A 783 27.63 15.23 -38.21
CA ASP A 783 28.80 14.90 -39.05
C ASP A 783 29.23 13.43 -38.93
N GLN A 784 29.04 12.83 -37.74
CA GLN A 784 29.35 11.42 -37.46
C GLN A 784 28.16 10.48 -37.68
N THR A 785 26.98 11.03 -37.98
CA THR A 785 25.74 10.27 -38.15
C THR A 785 25.35 9.45 -36.90
N ASP A 786 25.68 9.95 -35.72
CA ASP A 786 25.39 9.29 -34.44
C ASP A 786 24.06 9.78 -33.87
N SER A 787 22.98 9.03 -34.18
CA SER A 787 21.63 9.36 -33.68
C SER A 787 21.47 9.18 -32.17
N ALA A 788 22.32 8.40 -31.50
CA ALA A 788 22.25 8.26 -30.05
C ALA A 788 22.84 9.50 -29.36
N ALA A 789 24.06 9.89 -29.76
CA ALA A 789 24.70 11.11 -29.25
C ALA A 789 23.87 12.37 -29.54
N PHE A 790 23.22 12.43 -30.71
CA PHE A 790 22.32 13.53 -31.07
C PHE A 790 21.10 13.61 -30.13
N ARG A 791 20.47 12.47 -29.81
CA ARG A 791 19.31 12.43 -28.90
C ARG A 791 19.68 12.81 -27.48
N ASP A 792 20.84 12.36 -26.99
CA ASP A 792 21.30 12.65 -25.63
C ASP A 792 21.56 14.15 -25.46
N GLU A 793 22.25 14.79 -26.41
CA GLU A 793 22.52 16.22 -26.34
C GLU A 793 21.24 17.06 -26.56
N ALA A 794 20.33 16.62 -27.43
CA ALA A 794 19.01 17.24 -27.58
C ALA A 794 18.18 17.15 -26.29
N HIS A 795 18.28 16.03 -25.56
CA HIS A 795 17.61 15.86 -24.26
C HIS A 795 18.18 16.80 -23.18
N ALA A 796 19.51 17.00 -23.16
CA ALA A 796 20.15 17.95 -22.27
C ALA A 796 19.72 19.39 -22.56
N LEU A 797 19.75 19.80 -23.84
CA LEU A 797 19.34 21.15 -24.27
C LEU A 797 17.85 21.43 -24.01
N ARG A 798 17.00 20.41 -24.12
CA ARG A 798 15.57 20.48 -23.76
C ARG A 798 15.39 20.86 -22.30
N SER A 799 16.09 20.18 -21.39
CA SER A 799 16.01 20.43 -19.96
C SER A 799 16.48 21.83 -19.60
N ALA A 800 17.57 22.31 -20.20
CA ALA A 800 18.07 23.67 -20.02
C ALA A 800 17.07 24.73 -20.52
N SER A 801 16.41 24.47 -21.65
CA SER A 801 15.42 25.38 -22.25
C SER A 801 14.15 25.51 -21.40
N ALA A 802 13.74 24.44 -20.70
CA ALA A 802 12.61 24.47 -19.78
C ALA A 802 12.87 25.38 -18.57
N ASN A 803 14.09 25.36 -18.04
CA ASN A 803 14.46 26.10 -16.83
C ASN A 803 14.51 27.62 -17.02
N ILE A 804 14.79 28.10 -18.24
CA ILE A 804 14.86 29.55 -18.56
C ILE A 804 13.61 30.08 -19.28
N GLY A 805 12.64 29.20 -19.58
CA GLY A 805 11.41 29.58 -20.29
C GLY A 805 11.57 29.75 -21.81
N ALA A 806 12.61 29.16 -22.43
CA ALA A 806 12.83 29.15 -23.87
C ALA A 806 11.96 28.10 -24.56
N GLN A 807 10.65 28.39 -24.66
CA GLN A 807 9.62 27.44 -25.07
C GLN A 807 9.78 26.90 -26.49
N MET A 808 10.28 27.72 -27.43
CA MET A 808 10.48 27.30 -28.82
C MET A 808 11.59 26.23 -28.93
N LEU A 809 12.73 26.48 -28.29
CA LEU A 809 13.84 25.52 -28.22
C LEU A 809 13.43 24.21 -27.53
N PHE A 810 12.64 24.30 -26.46
CA PHE A 810 12.11 23.13 -25.77
C PHE A 810 11.30 22.22 -26.72
N GLN A 811 10.41 22.81 -27.52
CA GLN A 811 9.56 22.05 -28.46
C GLN A 811 10.37 21.46 -29.62
N THR A 812 11.34 22.20 -30.15
CA THR A 812 12.22 21.69 -31.21
C THR A 812 13.09 20.53 -30.73
N CYS A 813 13.61 20.59 -29.50
CA CYS A 813 14.35 19.46 -28.94
C CYS A 813 13.42 18.27 -28.61
N LEU A 814 12.14 18.52 -28.32
CA LEU A 814 11.15 17.47 -28.07
C LEU A 814 10.83 16.66 -29.34
N SER A 815 10.75 17.31 -30.51
CA SER A 815 10.45 16.62 -31.76
C SER A 815 11.57 15.67 -32.23
N TRP A 816 12.78 15.81 -31.71
CA TRP A 816 13.92 14.93 -32.03
C TRP A 816 14.04 13.68 -31.16
N ARG A 817 13.08 13.44 -30.26
CA ARG A 817 13.09 12.31 -29.34
C ARG A 817 13.19 10.94 -30.04
N GLU A 818 12.62 10.82 -31.25
CA GLU A 818 12.60 9.58 -32.03
C GLU A 818 13.36 9.71 -33.37
N ILE A 819 14.25 10.70 -33.52
CA ILE A 819 14.95 10.92 -34.80
C ILE A 819 15.76 9.68 -35.21
N GLU A 820 15.48 9.17 -36.40
CA GLU A 820 16.14 7.99 -36.95
C GLU A 820 17.47 8.36 -37.64
N THR A 821 18.39 7.40 -37.74
CA THR A 821 19.70 7.63 -38.36
C THR A 821 19.57 8.09 -39.83
N SER A 822 18.58 7.58 -40.57
CA SER A 822 18.31 8.00 -41.95
C SER A 822 17.77 9.42 -42.08
N GLU A 823 17.01 9.90 -41.09
CA GLU A 823 16.48 11.26 -41.04
C GLU A 823 17.60 12.24 -40.66
N LEU A 824 18.49 11.84 -39.76
CA LEU A 824 19.70 12.60 -39.41
C LEU A 824 20.65 12.77 -40.61
N GLU A 825 20.80 11.74 -41.45
CA GLU A 825 21.60 11.81 -42.69
C GLU A 825 21.02 12.78 -43.73
N SER A 826 19.69 12.83 -43.90
CA SER A 826 19.05 13.65 -44.93
C SER A 826 18.76 15.08 -44.48
N GLU A 827 18.38 15.28 -43.21
CA GLU A 827 17.82 16.54 -42.70
C GLU A 827 18.61 17.13 -41.52
N GLY A 828 19.62 16.43 -40.98
CA GLY A 828 20.38 16.87 -39.80
C GLY A 828 21.00 18.26 -39.93
N THR A 829 21.57 18.60 -41.09
CA THR A 829 22.11 19.95 -41.34
C THR A 829 21.02 21.04 -41.34
N GLN A 830 19.82 20.73 -41.84
CA GLN A 830 18.69 21.65 -41.84
C GLN A 830 18.12 21.84 -40.44
N HIS A 831 18.07 20.78 -39.63
CA HIS A 831 17.70 20.86 -38.22
C HIS A 831 18.65 21.74 -37.40
N LEU A 832 19.96 21.63 -37.62
CA LEU A 832 20.96 22.47 -36.94
C LEU A 832 20.87 23.96 -37.34
N LEU A 833 20.63 24.25 -38.62
CA LEU A 833 20.42 25.64 -39.07
C LEU A 833 19.18 26.26 -38.43
N ARG A 834 18.08 25.50 -38.34
CA ARG A 834 16.85 25.93 -37.66
C ARG A 834 17.07 26.13 -36.17
N LEU A 835 17.75 25.20 -35.50
CA LEU A 835 18.08 25.31 -34.08
C LEU A 835 18.92 26.56 -33.78
N GLN A 836 19.90 26.86 -34.64
CA GLN A 836 20.74 28.04 -34.49
C GLN A 836 19.91 29.33 -34.58
N GLU A 837 18.97 29.42 -35.52
CA GLU A 837 18.06 30.57 -35.63
C GLU A 837 17.13 30.70 -34.42
N GLU A 838 16.52 29.60 -33.97
CA GLU A 838 15.63 29.58 -32.80
C GLU A 838 16.38 29.91 -31.51
N MET A 839 17.63 29.44 -31.39
CA MET A 839 18.50 29.72 -30.25
C MET A 839 18.87 31.19 -30.19
N GLN A 840 19.18 31.80 -31.34
CA GLN A 840 19.46 33.22 -31.40
C GLN A 840 18.23 34.06 -31.04
N GLN A 841 17.03 33.67 -31.48
CA GLN A 841 15.78 34.35 -31.11
C GLN A 841 15.45 34.21 -29.62
N ALA A 842 15.70 33.05 -29.01
CA ALA A 842 15.51 32.84 -27.59
C ALA A 842 16.46 33.72 -26.76
N ILE A 843 17.73 33.79 -27.14
CA ILE A 843 18.72 34.66 -26.47
C ILE A 843 18.35 36.13 -26.62
N GLU A 844 17.95 36.58 -27.82
CA GLU A 844 17.51 37.97 -28.04
C GLU A 844 16.23 38.32 -27.27
N GLY A 845 15.32 37.36 -27.10
CA GLY A 845 14.15 37.51 -26.22
C GLY A 845 14.54 37.66 -24.75
N LEU A 846 15.52 36.88 -24.27
CA LEU A 846 16.05 37.00 -22.91
C LEU A 846 16.79 38.35 -22.70
N GLU A 847 17.58 38.80 -23.68
CA GLU A 847 18.25 40.12 -23.66
C GLU A 847 17.23 41.26 -23.51
N GLN A 848 16.10 41.20 -24.22
CA GLN A 848 15.05 42.22 -24.17
C GLN A 848 14.31 42.27 -22.84
N VAL A 849 14.04 41.12 -22.23
CA VAL A 849 13.31 41.04 -20.95
C VAL A 849 14.21 41.44 -19.78
N LEU A 850 15.50 41.12 -19.86
CA LEU A 850 16.46 41.30 -18.76
C LEU A 850 17.30 42.58 -18.85
N ASP A 851 17.33 43.25 -20.02
CA ASP A 851 18.16 44.44 -20.30
C ASP A 851 19.68 44.16 -20.12
N VAL A 852 20.13 42.99 -20.59
CA VAL A 852 21.53 42.53 -20.54
C VAL A 852 22.00 42.06 -21.92
N VAL A 853 23.32 42.03 -22.14
CA VAL A 853 23.93 41.51 -23.38
C VAL A 853 24.45 40.11 -23.11
N LEU A 854 23.96 39.12 -23.85
CA LEU A 854 24.32 37.71 -23.68
C LEU A 854 25.22 37.26 -24.85
N PRO A 855 26.12 36.29 -24.63
CA PRO A 855 26.90 35.71 -25.72
C PRO A 855 25.95 35.08 -26.75
N LYS A 856 26.30 35.13 -28.04
CA LYS A 856 25.50 34.55 -29.13
C LYS A 856 26.25 33.38 -29.76
N PRO A 857 25.56 32.33 -30.21
CA PRO A 857 26.22 31.18 -30.83
C PRO A 857 26.95 31.61 -32.11
N GLY A 858 28.20 31.17 -32.28
CA GLY A 858 28.98 31.42 -33.49
C GLY A 858 28.33 30.79 -34.73
N LYS A 859 28.46 31.39 -35.91
CA LYS A 859 27.93 30.82 -37.16
C LYS A 859 28.58 29.46 -37.45
N LEU A 860 27.77 28.42 -37.63
CA LEU A 860 28.25 27.11 -38.06
C LEU A 860 28.66 27.20 -39.54
N GLU A 861 29.93 26.93 -39.84
CA GLU A 861 30.42 26.78 -41.22
C GLU A 861 30.32 25.32 -41.65
N PHE A 862 29.20 24.94 -42.27
CA PHE A 862 29.05 23.60 -42.84
C PHE A 862 29.95 23.42 -44.07
N LYS A 863 30.70 22.30 -44.12
CA LYS A 863 31.36 21.88 -45.36
C LYS A 863 30.28 21.60 -46.40
N LYS A 864 30.29 22.35 -47.51
CA LYS A 864 29.39 22.07 -48.66
C LYS A 864 29.54 20.60 -49.07
N ALA A 865 28.52 19.79 -48.82
CA ALA A 865 28.34 18.52 -49.49
C ALA A 865 28.10 18.81 -50.98
N GLY A 866 28.92 18.22 -51.85
CA GLY A 866 28.82 18.28 -53.31
C GLY A 866 28.17 17.03 -53.87
#